data_AF-A0A1V2KC18-F1
#
_entry.id   AF-A0A1V2KC18-F1
#
_cell.length_a   1.000
_cell.length_b   1.000
_cell.length_c   1.000
_cell.angle_alpha   90.00
_cell.angle_beta   90.00
_cell.angle_gamma   90.00
#
_symmetry.space_group_name_H-M   'P 1'
#
loop_
_entity.id
_entity.type
_entity.pdbx_description
1 polymer ?
#
loop_
_entity_poly.entity_id
_entity_poly.type
_entity_poly.pdbx_seq_one_letter_code
_entity_poly.pdbx_strand_id
1 'polypeptide(L)'
;MLKKTLFQLHWFFGITAGLVLALMGITGAAVSFQDEILRALNPSVLSVEKREAGVLPPAELVRKLEASAGQTVSRLWVESESGNAARVLFTSAAGEPRAPLRYFDPYTGNFVGEVVGQDLFEFILQFHRFLVMGETGRQITGACTLILVFFCLSGLYLRWPRQVASWRAWLAVDWRKKGRSFNWDLHSVFGTWCLLAYLLSALTGLTWSYDWYSQGLIRLLADAPQNERVRKRGPTPEGAAQVANYDAIWSSIYSNAGPGLSAYNIRMPAVAGQPATVYYLLKDSPHDRAVNQINLDPATGEVTAHDRYASKSLGSRLLTSVYALHTGSYFGLAGRIILTLSSVLMPLFFITGWLLYLDRRRKKRQVRDARKGLTPHTCDAPAWLIGFASQSGFAEQLAWQTAGQLQAAGLPVKVQPLGSVSQDDLRQSENALFVVSTFGDGEAPDNARGFERSVLGQDLSLKGLNYSVLALGDRQYEHFCGFARRLSFWLTNQGGNPLFAPVEVDSGDTTALLHWQQQLGQLTGHAPAAAWPIAQYENWTLSQRRLLNPGSSGSPVYLLGLSSPSPHRWHAGDLVEVLPRNCAWAIEHFLEGLGLAGSDGVLIDGMPQTLDQALATRQLPDNRAHLVGLHAQALANALVPLGMREYSIASIASEGVLELIVRQERHPDGSLGVASGWLTEHAALGSSISLRLRRNSGFHLPDAPAPLILVGNGTGLAGLRSLLKARIADGQQRNWLLFGERNIAHDFLCQDELQGWLASGDLALLDLAFSRDQAEKIYVQDRLRESAEVLRKWLNEGAAIYVCGSLQGMAAGVDRALVDIVGSEAVERLIEQGRYRRDVY
;
A
#
# COMPACT_ATOMS: atom_id res chain seq x y z
N MET A 1 -19.47 -11.84 -1.02
CA MET A 1 -18.37 -12.23 -0.10
C MET A 1 -17.01 -12.35 -0.78
N LEU A 2 -16.87 -13.09 -1.90
CA LEU A 2 -15.61 -13.37 -2.61
C LEU A 2 -14.62 -12.18 -2.70
N LYS A 3 -15.05 -11.01 -3.18
CA LYS A 3 -14.17 -9.82 -3.31
C LYS A 3 -13.58 -9.34 -1.97
N LYS A 4 -14.31 -9.47 -0.84
CA LYS A 4 -13.82 -9.16 0.51
C LYS A 4 -12.77 -10.18 0.96
N THR A 5 -12.98 -11.47 0.67
CA THR A 5 -12.02 -12.54 0.98
C THR A 5 -10.74 -12.41 0.16
N LEU A 6 -10.86 -12.18 -1.16
CA LEU A 6 -9.71 -11.96 -2.05
C LEU A 6 -8.90 -10.73 -1.64
N PHE A 7 -9.56 -9.62 -1.26
CA PHE A 7 -8.87 -8.42 -0.78
C PHE A 7 -8.03 -8.70 0.47
N GLN A 8 -8.49 -9.59 1.34
CA GLN A 8 -7.81 -9.95 2.57
C GLN A 8 -6.66 -10.93 2.32
N LEU A 9 -6.86 -11.95 1.49
CA LEU A 9 -5.80 -12.87 1.08
C LEU A 9 -4.70 -12.12 0.32
N HIS A 10 -5.06 -11.17 -0.55
CA HIS A 10 -4.12 -10.33 -1.28
C HIS A 10 -3.25 -9.47 -0.35
N TRP A 11 -3.83 -8.74 0.60
CA TRP A 11 -3.04 -7.99 1.57
C TRP A 11 -2.23 -8.92 2.51
N PHE A 12 -2.81 -10.03 2.97
CA PHE A 12 -2.14 -10.99 3.87
C PHE A 12 -0.90 -11.61 3.22
N PHE A 13 -1.03 -12.15 2.01
CA PHE A 13 0.11 -12.66 1.27
C PHE A 13 1.07 -11.54 0.89
N GLY A 14 0.57 -10.34 0.55
CA GLY A 14 1.40 -9.17 0.22
C GLY A 14 2.34 -8.76 1.36
N ILE A 15 1.91 -8.96 2.61
CA ILE A 15 2.73 -8.77 3.81
C ILE A 15 3.69 -9.95 4.06
N THR A 16 3.25 -11.20 3.87
CA THR A 16 4.03 -12.39 4.28
C THR A 16 5.03 -12.87 3.23
N ALA A 17 4.67 -12.86 1.94
CA ALA A 17 5.54 -13.28 0.84
C ALA A 17 6.18 -12.11 0.08
N GLY A 18 5.66 -10.88 0.24
CA GLY A 18 6.10 -9.71 -0.52
C GLY A 18 7.60 -9.37 -0.36
N LEU A 19 8.19 -9.61 0.81
CA LEU A 19 9.62 -9.40 1.03
C LEU A 19 10.49 -10.41 0.25
N VAL A 20 10.13 -11.69 0.27
CA VAL A 20 10.86 -12.74 -0.48
C VAL A 20 10.76 -12.46 -1.98
N LEU A 21 9.57 -12.10 -2.47
CA LEU A 21 9.37 -11.72 -3.86
C LEU A 21 10.16 -10.47 -4.24
N ALA A 22 10.22 -9.44 -3.40
CA ALA A 22 11.05 -8.25 -3.64
C ALA A 22 12.53 -8.61 -3.81
N LEU A 23 13.07 -9.50 -2.97
CA LEU A 23 14.46 -9.99 -3.08
C LEU A 23 14.68 -10.88 -4.30
N MET A 24 13.71 -11.74 -4.65
CA MET A 24 13.72 -12.51 -5.90
C MET A 24 13.71 -11.59 -7.14
N GLY A 25 12.95 -10.50 -7.11
CA GLY A 25 12.93 -9.49 -8.18
C GLY A 25 14.28 -8.79 -8.36
N ILE A 26 14.91 -8.33 -7.27
CA ILE A 26 16.23 -7.70 -7.31
C ILE A 26 17.30 -8.68 -7.84
N THR A 27 17.32 -9.92 -7.34
CA THR A 27 18.29 -10.92 -7.79
C THR A 27 18.06 -11.38 -9.23
N GLY A 28 16.80 -11.50 -9.66
CA GLY A 28 16.43 -11.83 -11.04
C GLY A 28 16.81 -10.74 -12.03
N ALA A 29 16.64 -9.47 -11.65
CA ALA A 29 17.10 -8.31 -12.42
C ALA A 29 18.63 -8.30 -12.60
N ALA A 30 19.39 -8.61 -11.54
CA ALA A 30 20.84 -8.70 -11.60
C ALA A 30 21.31 -9.84 -12.53
N VAL A 31 20.80 -11.06 -12.35
CA VAL A 31 21.14 -12.21 -13.21
C VAL A 31 20.75 -11.96 -14.68
N SER A 32 19.65 -11.25 -14.92
CA SER A 32 19.19 -10.94 -16.27
C SER A 32 20.22 -10.19 -17.12
N PHE A 33 21.18 -9.45 -16.53
CA PHE A 33 22.27 -8.75 -17.25
C PHE A 33 23.68 -9.27 -16.88
N GLN A 34 23.79 -10.50 -16.38
CA GLN A 34 25.06 -11.08 -15.91
C GLN A 34 26.22 -10.98 -16.91
N ASP A 35 26.05 -11.40 -18.17
CA ASP A 35 27.16 -11.43 -19.14
C ASP A 35 27.61 -10.02 -19.58
N GLU A 36 26.72 -9.02 -19.57
CA GLU A 36 27.09 -7.59 -19.77
C GLU A 36 27.84 -7.04 -18.56
N ILE A 37 27.36 -7.29 -17.34
CA ILE A 37 27.98 -6.80 -16.10
C ILE A 37 29.36 -7.43 -15.93
N LEU A 38 29.51 -8.74 -16.14
CA LEU A 38 30.80 -9.42 -16.09
C LEU A 38 31.79 -8.88 -17.14
N ARG A 39 31.33 -8.60 -18.38
CA ARG A 39 32.17 -7.95 -19.41
C ARG A 39 32.60 -6.54 -19.03
N ALA A 40 31.70 -5.74 -18.46
CA ALA A 40 32.03 -4.39 -17.99
C ALA A 40 33.03 -4.39 -16.82
N LEU A 41 32.98 -5.42 -15.95
CA LEU A 41 33.94 -5.62 -14.86
C LEU A 41 35.28 -6.22 -15.31
N ASN A 42 35.30 -6.98 -16.42
CA ASN A 42 36.47 -7.71 -16.90
C ASN A 42 36.78 -7.44 -18.39
N PRO A 43 36.94 -6.16 -18.81
CA PRO A 43 37.06 -5.81 -20.22
C PRO A 43 38.29 -6.43 -20.90
N SER A 44 39.41 -6.56 -20.16
CA SER A 44 40.66 -7.14 -20.67
C SER A 44 40.70 -8.67 -20.75
N VAL A 45 39.73 -9.36 -20.13
CA VAL A 45 39.68 -10.84 -20.07
C VAL A 45 38.54 -11.39 -20.93
N LEU A 46 37.40 -10.69 -20.97
CA LEU A 46 36.22 -11.16 -21.70
C LEU A 46 36.03 -10.55 -23.09
N SER A 47 36.69 -9.43 -23.40
CA SER A 47 36.71 -8.83 -24.74
C SER A 47 38.09 -9.03 -25.38
N VAL A 48 38.12 -9.51 -26.61
CA VAL A 48 39.33 -9.74 -27.41
C VAL A 48 39.28 -8.96 -28.72
N GLU A 49 40.46 -8.67 -29.28
CA GLU A 49 40.56 -7.98 -30.57
C GLU A 49 40.17 -8.92 -31.72
N LYS A 50 39.16 -8.52 -32.50
CA LYS A 50 38.72 -9.29 -33.68
C LYS A 50 39.77 -9.20 -34.78
N ARG A 51 40.17 -10.34 -35.34
CA ARG A 51 41.12 -10.41 -36.46
C ARG A 51 40.40 -10.69 -37.77
N GLU A 52 40.84 -10.04 -38.85
CA GLU A 52 40.30 -10.24 -40.21
C GLU A 52 40.42 -11.70 -40.69
N ALA A 53 41.43 -12.43 -40.21
CA ALA A 53 41.62 -13.86 -40.49
C ALA A 53 40.51 -14.77 -39.89
N GLY A 54 39.63 -14.24 -39.06
CA GLY A 54 38.60 -15.00 -38.35
C GLY A 54 39.15 -15.80 -37.17
N VAL A 55 38.22 -16.48 -36.47
CA VAL A 55 38.54 -17.39 -35.35
C VAL A 55 39.29 -18.62 -35.87
N LEU A 56 40.26 -19.11 -35.09
CA LEU A 56 41.03 -20.32 -35.44
C LEU A 56 40.11 -21.54 -35.67
N PRO A 57 40.42 -22.41 -36.64
CA PRO A 57 39.72 -23.68 -36.80
C PRO A 57 39.74 -24.47 -35.47
N PRO A 58 38.64 -25.13 -35.04
CA PRO A 58 38.57 -25.78 -33.74
C PRO A 58 39.69 -26.80 -33.50
N ALA A 59 40.16 -27.49 -34.54
CA ALA A 59 41.27 -28.42 -34.42
C ALA A 59 42.60 -27.74 -34.08
N GLU A 60 42.88 -26.57 -34.65
CA GLU A 60 44.06 -25.78 -34.30
C GLU A 60 43.89 -25.12 -32.92
N LEU A 61 42.70 -24.57 -32.65
CA LEU A 61 42.37 -23.95 -31.37
C LEU A 61 42.50 -24.97 -30.24
N VAL A 62 41.87 -26.14 -30.33
CA VAL A 62 41.96 -27.18 -29.31
C VAL A 62 43.39 -27.69 -29.15
N ARG A 63 44.15 -27.92 -30.23
CA ARG A 63 45.59 -28.29 -30.11
C ARG A 63 46.38 -27.26 -29.30
N LYS A 64 46.14 -25.96 -29.50
CA LYS A 64 46.77 -24.88 -28.71
C LYS A 64 46.28 -24.82 -27.26
N LEU A 65 44.99 -25.04 -27.02
CA LEU A 65 44.39 -25.09 -25.68
C LEU A 65 44.93 -26.27 -24.86
N GLU A 66 44.98 -27.47 -25.44
CA GLU A 66 45.47 -28.68 -24.78
C GLU A 66 46.99 -28.61 -24.55
N ALA A 67 47.75 -28.07 -25.52
CA ALA A 67 49.20 -27.87 -25.37
C ALA A 67 49.56 -26.82 -24.29
N SER A 68 48.75 -25.77 -24.13
CA SER A 68 48.98 -24.74 -23.10
C SER A 68 48.46 -25.11 -21.71
N ALA A 69 47.40 -25.91 -21.62
CA ALA A 69 46.80 -26.32 -20.34
C ALA A 69 47.30 -27.68 -19.80
N GLY A 70 47.88 -28.54 -20.65
CA GLY A 70 48.30 -29.90 -20.28
C GLY A 70 47.14 -30.86 -19.97
N GLN A 71 45.91 -30.50 -20.37
CA GLN A 71 44.67 -31.23 -20.08
C GLN A 71 43.80 -31.27 -21.34
N THR A 72 42.97 -32.30 -21.51
CA THR A 72 42.07 -32.41 -22.67
C THR A 72 40.83 -31.56 -22.52
N VAL A 73 40.31 -31.04 -23.63
CA VAL A 73 39.12 -30.18 -23.64
C VAL A 73 37.84 -31.02 -23.50
N SER A 74 37.06 -30.76 -22.44
CA SER A 74 35.76 -31.41 -22.22
C SER A 74 34.61 -30.62 -22.85
N ARG A 75 34.64 -29.28 -22.73
CA ARG A 75 33.70 -28.37 -23.39
C ARG A 75 34.39 -27.12 -23.89
N LEU A 76 34.02 -26.69 -25.09
CA LEU A 76 34.53 -25.49 -25.77
C LEU A 76 33.34 -24.66 -26.25
N TRP A 77 33.23 -23.42 -25.76
CA TRP A 77 32.26 -22.42 -26.23
C TRP A 77 32.99 -21.32 -26.99
N VAL A 78 32.56 -21.08 -28.23
CA VAL A 78 33.15 -20.08 -29.13
C VAL A 78 32.04 -19.31 -29.83
N GLU A 79 32.20 -17.99 -29.88
CA GLU A 79 31.38 -17.07 -30.66
C GLU A 79 32.26 -16.49 -31.77
N SER A 80 31.89 -16.70 -33.04
CA SER A 80 32.78 -16.40 -34.17
C SER A 80 32.93 -14.90 -34.45
N GLU A 81 31.90 -14.11 -34.16
CA GLU A 81 31.79 -12.72 -34.60
C GLU A 81 31.59 -11.69 -33.48
N SER A 82 31.47 -12.11 -32.22
CA SER A 82 31.19 -11.18 -31.11
C SER A 82 32.44 -10.44 -30.62
N GLY A 83 33.63 -11.05 -30.71
CA GLY A 83 34.85 -10.54 -30.06
C GLY A 83 34.90 -10.88 -28.56
N ASN A 84 34.13 -11.86 -28.11
CA ASN A 84 34.19 -12.39 -26.75
C ASN A 84 35.25 -13.50 -26.64
N ALA A 85 35.88 -13.62 -25.48
CA ALA A 85 36.81 -14.72 -25.19
C ALA A 85 36.10 -16.09 -25.23
N ALA A 86 36.78 -17.10 -25.78
CA ALA A 86 36.33 -18.48 -25.76
C ALA A 86 36.34 -19.03 -24.32
N ARG A 87 35.27 -19.72 -23.94
CA ARG A 87 35.15 -20.35 -22.62
C ARG A 87 35.55 -21.82 -22.79
N VAL A 88 36.41 -22.34 -21.92
CA VAL A 88 36.94 -23.69 -22.02
C VAL A 88 36.84 -24.38 -20.66
N LEU A 89 36.29 -25.59 -20.67
CA LEU A 89 36.29 -26.49 -19.53
C LEU A 89 37.11 -27.73 -19.87
N PHE A 90 38.18 -27.95 -19.13
CA PHE A 90 39.04 -29.12 -19.28
C PHE A 90 38.46 -30.35 -18.57
N THR A 91 39.02 -31.54 -18.82
CA THR A 91 38.75 -32.73 -18.01
C THR A 91 39.34 -32.56 -16.60
N SER A 92 38.61 -33.02 -15.57
CA SER A 92 39.08 -32.99 -14.19
C SER A 92 40.33 -33.86 -14.02
N ALA A 93 41.31 -33.39 -13.25
CA ALA A 93 42.36 -34.25 -12.73
C ALA A 93 41.75 -35.28 -11.74
N ALA A 94 42.35 -36.47 -11.65
CA ALA A 94 41.87 -37.52 -10.76
C ALA A 94 41.93 -37.06 -9.29
N GLY A 95 40.77 -36.81 -8.68
CA GLY A 95 40.64 -36.34 -7.30
C GLY A 95 39.93 -34.99 -7.14
N GLU A 96 39.86 -34.16 -8.19
CA GLU A 96 39.18 -32.85 -8.11
C GLU A 96 37.69 -32.95 -8.50
N PRO A 97 36.77 -32.33 -7.73
CA PRO A 97 35.33 -32.47 -7.96
C PRO A 97 34.82 -31.75 -9.22
N ARG A 98 35.51 -30.71 -9.70
CA ARG A 98 35.26 -30.01 -10.96
C ARG A 98 36.54 -29.33 -11.48
N ALA A 99 36.86 -29.50 -12.76
CA ALA A 99 37.84 -28.66 -13.45
C ALA A 99 37.38 -27.18 -13.50
N PRO A 100 38.30 -26.20 -13.45
CA PRO A 100 37.97 -24.79 -13.55
C PRO A 100 37.58 -24.38 -14.98
N LEU A 101 36.66 -23.42 -15.10
CA LEU A 101 36.35 -22.75 -16.36
C LEU A 101 37.43 -21.70 -16.63
N ARG A 102 38.11 -21.80 -17.78
CA ARG A 102 39.17 -20.87 -18.20
C ARG A 102 38.75 -20.11 -19.47
N TYR A 103 39.34 -18.93 -19.66
CA TYR A 103 39.05 -18.04 -20.79
C TYR A 103 40.27 -17.90 -21.68
N PHE A 104 40.07 -17.96 -22.99
CA PHE A 104 41.13 -17.91 -24.00
C PHE A 104 40.70 -17.03 -25.18
N ASP A 105 41.67 -16.46 -25.89
CA ASP A 105 41.44 -15.74 -27.13
C ASP A 105 41.18 -16.73 -28.29
N PRO A 106 39.97 -16.76 -28.90
CA PRO A 106 39.67 -17.63 -30.02
C PRO A 106 40.46 -17.32 -31.30
N TYR A 107 41.02 -16.12 -31.44
CA TYR A 107 41.80 -15.70 -32.60
C TYR A 107 43.30 -16.07 -32.51
N THR A 108 43.81 -16.42 -31.32
CA THR A 108 45.22 -16.81 -31.13
C THR A 108 45.42 -18.17 -30.45
N GLY A 109 44.50 -18.57 -29.58
CA GLY A 109 44.64 -19.70 -28.64
C GLY A 109 45.31 -19.34 -27.31
N ASN A 110 45.62 -18.07 -27.07
CA ASN A 110 46.30 -17.63 -25.84
C ASN A 110 45.34 -17.55 -24.64
N PHE A 111 45.84 -17.85 -23.43
CA PHE A 111 45.11 -17.64 -22.18
C PHE A 111 45.00 -16.15 -21.86
N VAL A 112 43.81 -15.67 -21.50
CA VAL A 112 43.54 -14.22 -21.28
C VAL A 112 43.35 -13.83 -19.81
N GLY A 113 43.16 -14.78 -18.90
CA GLY A 113 43.09 -14.54 -17.45
C GLY A 113 41.90 -15.16 -16.73
N GLU A 114 41.74 -14.78 -15.46
CA GLU A 114 40.62 -15.15 -14.60
C GLU A 114 39.57 -14.03 -14.52
N VAL A 115 38.32 -14.39 -14.24
CA VAL A 115 37.17 -13.46 -14.28
C VAL A 115 36.68 -13.12 -12.87
N VAL A 116 36.81 -11.85 -12.51
CA VAL A 116 36.34 -11.29 -11.24
C VAL A 116 34.80 -11.20 -11.22
N GLY A 117 34.20 -11.57 -10.10
CA GLY A 117 32.76 -11.48 -9.87
C GLY A 117 31.94 -12.70 -10.31
N GLN A 118 32.57 -13.74 -10.86
CA GLN A 118 31.86 -14.97 -11.24
C GLN A 118 31.18 -15.62 -10.02
N ASP A 119 31.88 -15.74 -8.89
CA ASP A 119 31.35 -16.29 -7.63
C ASP A 119 30.16 -15.49 -7.07
N LEU A 120 30.18 -14.16 -7.25
CA LEU A 120 29.06 -13.30 -6.84
C LEU A 120 27.80 -13.62 -7.63
N PHE A 121 27.91 -13.84 -8.95
CA PHE A 121 26.76 -14.24 -9.76
C PHE A 121 26.31 -15.67 -9.48
N GLU A 122 27.23 -16.60 -9.15
CA GLU A 122 26.84 -17.92 -8.65
C GLU A 122 26.07 -17.82 -7.33
N PHE A 123 26.50 -16.96 -6.40
CA PHE A 123 25.77 -16.68 -5.15
C PHE A 123 24.40 -16.05 -5.41
N ILE A 124 24.30 -15.02 -6.26
CA ILE A 124 23.02 -14.36 -6.60
C ILE A 124 22.07 -15.37 -7.25
N LEU A 125 22.55 -16.24 -8.13
CA LEU A 125 21.73 -17.27 -8.77
C LEU A 125 21.29 -18.36 -7.76
N GLN A 126 22.15 -18.74 -6.81
CA GLN A 126 21.78 -19.62 -5.70
C GLN A 126 20.75 -18.97 -4.78
N PHE A 127 20.86 -17.67 -4.51
CA PHE A 127 19.85 -16.93 -3.75
C PHE A 127 18.51 -16.87 -4.51
N HIS A 128 18.53 -16.49 -5.79
CA HIS A 128 17.34 -16.35 -6.61
C HIS A 128 16.55 -17.68 -6.70
N ARG A 129 17.24 -18.80 -6.88
CA ARG A 129 16.62 -20.12 -7.06
C ARG A 129 16.33 -20.84 -5.75
N PHE A 130 17.21 -20.71 -4.75
CA PHE A 130 17.23 -21.54 -3.54
C PHE A 130 17.35 -20.75 -2.23
N LEU A 131 17.34 -19.41 -2.24
CA LEU A 131 17.58 -18.54 -1.07
C LEU A 131 18.86 -18.89 -0.27
N VAL A 132 19.83 -19.59 -0.89
CA VAL A 132 21.00 -20.19 -0.21
C VAL A 132 20.61 -21.18 0.93
N MET A 133 19.39 -21.72 0.88
CA MET A 133 18.81 -22.68 1.85
C MET A 133 18.51 -24.05 1.21
N GLY A 134 19.18 -24.37 0.10
CA GLY A 134 19.05 -25.66 -0.60
C GLY A 134 17.60 -26.02 -0.96
N GLU A 135 17.18 -27.24 -0.60
CA GLU A 135 15.83 -27.74 -0.88
C GLU A 135 14.72 -26.97 -0.15
N THR A 136 14.93 -26.57 1.11
CA THR A 136 13.94 -25.75 1.85
C THR A 136 13.72 -24.42 1.15
N GLY A 137 14.79 -23.79 0.68
CA GLY A 137 14.69 -22.57 -0.11
C GLY A 137 14.04 -22.77 -1.49
N ARG A 138 14.24 -23.92 -2.16
CA ARG A 138 13.50 -24.29 -3.38
C ARG A 138 11.98 -24.31 -3.14
N GLN A 139 11.56 -24.82 -1.99
CA GLN A 139 10.13 -24.84 -1.61
C GLN A 139 9.60 -23.43 -1.34
N ILE A 140 10.38 -22.58 -0.66
CA ILE A 140 9.98 -21.19 -0.37
C ILE A 140 9.89 -20.37 -1.66
N THR A 141 10.87 -20.46 -2.58
CA THR A 141 10.82 -19.76 -3.88
C THR A 141 9.68 -20.28 -4.74
N GLY A 142 9.46 -21.60 -4.78
CA GLY A 142 8.30 -22.21 -5.45
C GLY A 142 6.96 -21.71 -4.91
N ALA A 143 6.78 -21.69 -3.59
CA ALA A 143 5.56 -21.20 -2.95
C ALA A 143 5.35 -19.69 -3.19
N CYS A 144 6.40 -18.88 -3.09
CA CYS A 144 6.33 -17.46 -3.42
C CYS A 144 5.97 -17.24 -4.89
N THR A 145 6.46 -18.09 -5.81
CA THR A 145 6.12 -18.03 -7.24
C THR A 145 4.64 -18.35 -7.48
N LEU A 146 4.06 -19.32 -6.77
CA LEU A 146 2.61 -19.57 -6.80
C LEU A 146 1.80 -18.40 -6.21
N ILE A 147 2.30 -17.77 -5.15
CA ILE A 147 1.69 -16.56 -4.56
C ILE A 147 1.76 -15.36 -5.53
N LEU A 148 2.83 -15.24 -6.33
CA LEU A 148 2.91 -14.22 -7.39
C LEU A 148 1.84 -14.43 -8.47
N VAL A 149 1.61 -15.68 -8.92
CA VAL A 149 0.46 -15.99 -9.80
C VAL A 149 -0.86 -15.61 -9.14
N PHE A 150 -1.04 -15.89 -7.85
CA PHE A 150 -2.20 -15.44 -7.10
C PHE A 150 -2.33 -13.91 -7.06
N PHE A 151 -1.25 -13.14 -6.90
CA PHE A 151 -1.30 -11.67 -6.95
C PHE A 151 -1.69 -11.14 -8.33
N CYS A 152 -1.17 -11.71 -9.41
CA CYS A 152 -1.58 -11.35 -10.76
C CYS A 152 -3.10 -11.51 -10.95
N LEU A 153 -3.66 -12.65 -10.54
CA LEU A 153 -5.09 -12.96 -10.69
C LEU A 153 -5.97 -12.14 -9.73
N SER A 154 -5.61 -12.10 -8.45
CA SER A 154 -6.39 -11.39 -7.42
C SER A 154 -6.28 -9.87 -7.56
N GLY A 155 -5.11 -9.33 -7.91
CA GLY A 155 -4.91 -7.91 -8.20
C GLY A 155 -5.75 -7.44 -9.37
N LEU A 156 -5.76 -8.19 -10.48
CA LEU A 156 -6.63 -7.92 -11.63
C LEU A 156 -8.11 -7.90 -11.25
N TYR A 157 -8.57 -8.91 -10.49
CA TYR A 157 -9.97 -8.99 -10.04
C TYR A 157 -10.36 -7.89 -9.04
N LEU A 158 -9.45 -7.53 -8.13
CA LEU A 158 -9.69 -6.49 -7.12
C LEU A 158 -9.74 -5.10 -7.76
N ARG A 159 -8.81 -4.81 -8.67
CA ARG A 159 -8.70 -3.55 -9.40
C ARG A 159 -9.83 -3.35 -10.42
N TRP A 160 -10.41 -4.43 -10.94
CA TRP A 160 -11.39 -4.45 -12.06
C TRP A 160 -12.27 -3.18 -12.13
N PRO A 161 -11.93 -2.20 -13.00
CA PRO A 161 -12.50 -0.88 -12.94
C PRO A 161 -13.91 -0.85 -13.53
N ARG A 162 -14.76 0.04 -13.02
CA ARG A 162 -16.12 0.25 -13.54
C ARG A 162 -16.13 0.76 -14.99
N GLN A 163 -15.08 1.48 -15.42
CA GLN A 163 -14.90 1.96 -16.78
C GLN A 163 -13.86 1.10 -17.53
N VAL A 164 -14.21 -0.15 -17.84
CA VAL A 164 -13.29 -1.13 -18.48
C VAL A 164 -12.66 -0.60 -19.77
N ALA A 165 -13.38 0.24 -20.54
CA ALA A 165 -12.93 0.81 -21.80
C ALA A 165 -11.93 2.00 -21.68
N SER A 166 -11.72 2.56 -20.48
CA SER A 166 -10.84 3.73 -20.31
C SER A 166 -9.38 3.30 -20.10
N TRP A 167 -8.55 3.36 -21.14
CA TRP A 167 -7.13 2.97 -21.06
C TRP A 167 -6.36 3.76 -19.97
N ARG A 168 -6.74 5.03 -19.72
CA ARG A 168 -6.14 5.86 -18.66
C ARG A 168 -6.42 5.30 -17.26
N ALA A 169 -7.64 4.81 -17.01
CA ALA A 169 -8.01 4.19 -15.73
C ALA A 169 -7.21 2.90 -15.44
N TRP A 170 -6.66 2.25 -16.47
CA TRP A 170 -5.77 1.10 -16.34
C TRP A 170 -4.29 1.50 -16.25
N LEU A 171 -3.84 2.48 -17.04
CA LEU A 171 -2.40 2.67 -17.31
C LEU A 171 -1.81 4.00 -16.85
N ALA A 172 -2.58 5.00 -16.42
CA ALA A 172 -2.04 6.29 -16.01
C ALA A 172 -1.90 6.40 -14.47
N VAL A 173 -0.73 6.85 -14.01
CA VAL A 173 -0.50 7.25 -12.60
C VAL A 173 -0.80 8.74 -12.46
N ASP A 174 -1.63 9.11 -11.49
CA ASP A 174 -1.93 10.51 -11.17
C ASP A 174 -1.04 11.02 -10.03
N TRP A 175 0.04 11.68 -10.42
CA TRP A 175 1.03 12.34 -9.55
C TRP A 175 0.48 13.52 -8.73
N ARG A 176 -0.78 13.93 -8.93
CA ARG A 176 -1.43 14.99 -8.13
C ARG A 176 -2.07 14.47 -6.85
N LYS A 177 -2.40 13.17 -6.81
CA LYS A 177 -2.95 12.50 -5.61
C LYS A 177 -1.92 12.55 -4.47
N LYS A 178 -2.39 12.59 -3.23
CA LYS A 178 -1.54 12.57 -2.03
C LYS A 178 -2.03 11.53 -1.01
N GLY A 179 -1.12 11.02 -0.19
CA GLY A 179 -1.45 10.08 0.89
C GLY A 179 -2.04 8.75 0.38
N ARG A 180 -3.25 8.40 0.83
CA ARG A 180 -3.88 7.09 0.56
C ARG A 180 -4.14 6.85 -0.92
N SER A 181 -4.78 7.81 -1.59
CA SER A 181 -5.22 7.67 -2.99
C SER A 181 -4.01 7.48 -3.90
N PHE A 182 -2.93 8.23 -3.67
CA PHE A 182 -1.66 8.09 -4.40
C PHE A 182 -1.04 6.69 -4.25
N ASN A 183 -0.93 6.16 -3.02
CA ASN A 183 -0.38 4.82 -2.80
C ASN A 183 -1.22 3.72 -3.46
N TRP A 184 -2.55 3.91 -3.55
CA TRP A 184 -3.46 2.96 -4.20
C TRP A 184 -3.33 3.02 -5.72
N ASP A 185 -3.21 4.22 -6.26
CA ASP A 185 -2.93 4.47 -7.68
C ASP A 185 -1.60 3.82 -8.07
N LEU A 186 -0.54 4.10 -7.31
CA LEU A 186 0.81 3.58 -7.52
C LEU A 186 0.86 2.04 -7.47
N HIS A 187 0.27 1.41 -6.45
CA HIS A 187 0.19 -0.04 -6.34
C HIS A 187 -0.60 -0.68 -7.49
N SER A 188 -1.72 -0.06 -7.88
CA SER A 188 -2.67 -0.67 -8.81
C SER A 188 -2.27 -0.48 -10.28
N VAL A 189 -1.77 0.71 -10.65
CA VAL A 189 -1.35 1.06 -12.02
C VAL A 189 -0.11 0.28 -12.44
N PHE A 190 0.98 0.36 -11.66
CA PHE A 190 2.19 -0.42 -11.93
C PHE A 190 1.89 -1.93 -11.92
N GLY A 191 0.91 -2.38 -11.13
CA GLY A 191 0.47 -3.78 -11.09
C GLY A 191 -0.09 -4.27 -12.41
N THR A 192 -0.78 -3.41 -13.17
CA THR A 192 -1.23 -3.74 -14.52
C THR A 192 -0.09 -3.65 -15.55
N TRP A 193 0.86 -2.73 -15.40
CA TRP A 193 2.04 -2.67 -16.28
C TRP A 193 2.88 -3.95 -16.17
N CYS A 194 3.12 -4.44 -14.95
CA CYS A 194 3.96 -5.61 -14.68
C CYS A 194 3.20 -6.95 -14.83
N LEU A 195 1.87 -6.93 -14.99
CA LEU A 195 1.00 -8.12 -14.91
C LEU A 195 1.46 -9.28 -15.81
N LEU A 196 1.73 -8.98 -17.08
CA LEU A 196 2.15 -9.99 -18.07
C LEU A 196 3.59 -10.46 -17.83
N ALA A 197 4.48 -9.55 -17.45
CA ALA A 197 5.87 -9.88 -17.12
C ALA A 197 5.93 -10.81 -15.91
N TYR A 198 5.21 -10.50 -14.82
CA TYR A 198 5.14 -11.33 -13.63
C TYR A 198 4.48 -12.69 -13.90
N LEU A 199 3.42 -12.75 -14.70
CA LEU A 199 2.81 -14.03 -15.07
C LEU A 199 3.77 -14.89 -15.91
N LEU A 200 4.48 -14.29 -16.87
CA LEU A 200 5.49 -14.98 -17.69
C LEU A 200 6.65 -15.49 -16.83
N SER A 201 7.24 -14.63 -16.00
CA SER A 201 8.35 -14.99 -15.09
C SER A 201 7.93 -16.04 -14.06
N ALA A 202 6.70 -15.98 -13.52
CA ALA A 202 6.22 -16.96 -12.56
C ALA A 202 5.97 -18.34 -13.21
N LEU A 203 5.27 -18.39 -14.34
CA LEU A 203 5.00 -19.66 -15.04
C LEU A 203 6.29 -20.32 -15.53
N THR A 204 7.24 -19.55 -16.07
CA THR A 204 8.57 -20.09 -16.45
C THR A 204 9.40 -20.50 -15.22
N GLY A 205 9.39 -19.72 -14.13
CA GLY A 205 10.14 -20.01 -12.90
C GLY A 205 9.72 -21.30 -12.21
N LEU A 206 8.40 -21.62 -12.21
CA LEU A 206 7.88 -22.87 -11.64
C LEU A 206 8.50 -24.13 -12.26
N THR A 207 8.99 -24.07 -13.51
CA THR A 207 9.66 -25.20 -14.18
C THR A 207 10.98 -25.65 -13.53
N TRP A 208 11.63 -24.77 -12.76
CA TRP A 208 12.86 -25.07 -12.03
C TRP A 208 12.66 -25.26 -10.53
N SER A 209 11.50 -24.86 -10.00
CA SER A 209 11.09 -25.08 -8.60
C SER A 209 10.46 -26.46 -8.43
N TYR A 210 9.52 -26.84 -9.30
CA TYR A 210 8.68 -28.03 -9.13
C TYR A 210 8.79 -29.03 -10.28
N ASP A 211 9.30 -30.22 -9.98
CA ASP A 211 9.48 -31.30 -10.95
C ASP A 211 8.15 -31.79 -11.55
N TRP A 212 7.07 -31.82 -10.76
CA TRP A 212 5.72 -32.17 -11.26
C TRP A 212 5.21 -31.18 -12.32
N TYR A 213 5.49 -29.89 -12.14
CA TYR A 213 5.06 -28.83 -13.06
C TYR A 213 5.89 -28.89 -14.36
N SER A 214 7.20 -29.09 -14.22
CA SER A 214 8.11 -29.30 -15.34
C SER A 214 7.73 -30.53 -16.19
N GLN A 215 7.48 -31.68 -15.54
CA GLN A 215 7.01 -32.89 -16.22
C GLN A 215 5.63 -32.71 -16.88
N GLY A 216 4.71 -31.98 -16.25
CA GLY A 216 3.41 -31.64 -16.83
C GLY A 216 3.54 -30.83 -18.12
N LEU A 217 4.39 -29.79 -18.11
CA LEU A 217 4.68 -28.99 -19.31
C LEU A 217 5.35 -29.79 -20.41
N ILE A 218 6.31 -30.66 -20.08
CA ILE A 218 6.95 -31.55 -21.04
C ILE A 218 5.91 -32.46 -21.70
N ARG A 219 5.02 -33.10 -20.92
CA ARG A 219 3.96 -33.97 -21.47
C ARG A 219 2.94 -33.24 -22.35
N LEU A 220 2.74 -31.93 -22.13
CA LEU A 220 1.75 -31.12 -22.85
C LEU A 220 2.32 -30.43 -24.10
N LEU A 221 3.61 -30.10 -24.11
CA LEU A 221 4.24 -29.27 -25.15
C LEU A 221 5.36 -29.95 -25.94
N ALA A 222 5.92 -31.08 -25.48
CA ALA A 222 6.98 -31.76 -26.21
C ALA A 222 6.44 -32.53 -27.42
N ASP A 223 7.27 -32.65 -28.44
CA ASP A 223 7.06 -33.60 -29.54
C ASP A 223 7.19 -35.05 -29.01
N ALA A 224 6.53 -36.00 -29.68
CA ALA A 224 6.48 -37.43 -29.32
C ALA A 224 7.89 -38.03 -29.06
N PRO A 225 8.04 -39.11 -28.26
CA PRO A 225 9.05 -39.23 -27.19
C PRO A 225 10.52 -39.41 -27.64
N GLN A 226 11.09 -38.41 -28.32
CA GLN A 226 12.54 -38.25 -28.47
C GLN A 226 13.16 -37.62 -27.21
N ASN A 227 12.38 -36.85 -26.44
CA ASN A 227 12.81 -36.25 -25.17
C ASN A 227 12.85 -37.24 -23.99
N GLU A 228 12.44 -38.51 -24.17
CA GLU A 228 12.49 -39.52 -23.09
C GLU A 228 13.92 -40.03 -22.78
N ARG A 229 14.95 -39.46 -23.43
CA ARG A 229 16.35 -39.51 -22.97
C ARG A 229 16.61 -38.63 -21.73
N VAL A 230 15.63 -38.51 -20.82
CA VAL A 230 15.84 -37.96 -19.48
C VAL A 230 16.68 -38.95 -18.67
N ARG A 231 17.98 -38.66 -18.58
CA ARG A 231 18.82 -38.92 -17.40
C ARG A 231 18.52 -40.23 -16.61
N LYS A 232 18.65 -41.40 -17.24
CA LYS A 232 19.27 -42.50 -16.48
C LYS A 232 20.72 -42.10 -16.28
N ARG A 233 21.05 -41.63 -15.06
CA ARG A 233 22.42 -41.41 -14.62
C ARG A 233 23.03 -42.81 -14.41
N GLY A 234 23.50 -43.41 -15.50
CA GLY A 234 24.24 -44.67 -15.46
C GLY A 234 25.47 -44.55 -14.55
N PRO A 235 26.07 -45.69 -14.14
CA PRO A 235 27.30 -45.68 -13.36
C PRO A 235 28.37 -44.83 -14.05
N THR A 236 29.27 -44.24 -13.26
CA THR A 236 30.39 -43.46 -13.77
C THR A 236 31.15 -44.31 -14.78
N PRO A 237 31.15 -43.95 -16.08
CA PRO A 237 31.69 -44.83 -17.09
C PRO A 237 33.21 -44.79 -17.07
N GLU A 238 33.83 -45.95 -16.84
CA GLU A 238 35.26 -46.13 -16.87
C GLU A 238 35.71 -46.43 -18.31
N GLY A 239 36.66 -45.65 -18.82
CA GLY A 239 37.21 -45.80 -20.16
C GLY A 239 38.20 -44.68 -20.48
N ALA A 240 39.14 -44.94 -21.39
CA ALA A 240 40.05 -43.91 -21.88
C ALA A 240 39.28 -42.83 -22.67
N ALA A 241 39.72 -41.58 -22.57
CA ALA A 241 39.21 -40.50 -23.41
C ALA A 241 39.49 -40.81 -24.89
N GLN A 242 38.45 -40.72 -25.74
CA GLN A 242 38.57 -41.03 -27.16
C GLN A 242 39.38 -39.95 -27.88
N VAL A 243 40.31 -40.36 -28.75
CA VAL A 243 41.05 -39.43 -29.62
C VAL A 243 40.06 -38.81 -30.61
N ALA A 244 39.80 -37.52 -30.44
CA ALA A 244 38.82 -36.79 -31.22
C ALA A 244 39.44 -36.21 -32.49
N ASN A 245 38.79 -36.45 -33.63
CA ASN A 245 39.18 -35.85 -34.90
C ASN A 245 38.49 -34.49 -35.06
N TYR A 246 39.02 -33.47 -34.40
CA TYR A 246 38.45 -32.11 -34.42
C TYR A 246 38.34 -31.51 -35.84
N ASP A 247 39.18 -31.94 -36.79
CA ASP A 247 39.09 -31.52 -38.19
C ASP A 247 37.82 -32.09 -38.86
N ALA A 248 37.52 -33.38 -38.64
CA ALA A 248 36.28 -34.01 -39.10
C ALA A 248 35.03 -33.45 -38.39
N ILE A 249 35.11 -33.26 -37.07
CA ILE A 249 34.04 -32.62 -36.28
C ILE A 249 33.72 -31.22 -36.84
N TRP A 250 34.73 -30.40 -37.13
CA TRP A 250 34.53 -29.06 -37.67
C TRP A 250 33.93 -29.08 -39.08
N SER A 251 34.39 -29.97 -39.95
CA SER A 251 33.81 -30.17 -41.28
C SER A 251 32.31 -30.49 -41.20
N SER A 252 31.92 -31.37 -40.28
CA SER A 252 30.51 -31.71 -40.03
C SER A 252 29.70 -30.55 -39.42
N ILE A 253 30.28 -29.74 -38.54
CA ILE A 253 29.62 -28.52 -38.02
C ILE A 253 29.39 -27.52 -39.17
N TYR A 254 30.43 -27.21 -39.94
CA TYR A 254 30.37 -26.19 -40.99
C TYR A 254 29.44 -26.59 -42.15
N SER A 255 29.48 -27.85 -42.57
CA SER A 255 28.57 -28.37 -43.61
C SER A 255 27.09 -28.38 -43.20
N ASN A 256 26.78 -28.57 -41.91
CA ASN A 256 25.39 -28.63 -41.42
C ASN A 256 24.84 -27.27 -40.96
N ALA A 257 25.68 -26.38 -40.44
CA ALA A 257 25.32 -25.02 -40.03
C ALA A 257 25.42 -24.00 -41.17
N GLY A 258 26.33 -24.20 -42.12
CA GLY A 258 26.60 -23.28 -43.22
C GLY A 258 27.30 -21.97 -42.79
N PRO A 259 27.42 -20.98 -43.69
CA PRO A 259 28.09 -19.70 -43.42
C PRO A 259 27.34 -18.81 -42.41
N GLY A 260 26.15 -19.22 -41.97
CA GLY A 260 25.37 -18.55 -40.93
C GLY A 260 25.83 -18.87 -39.50
N LEU A 261 26.87 -19.67 -39.28
CA LEU A 261 27.34 -20.04 -37.94
C LEU A 261 27.83 -18.83 -37.12
N SER A 262 27.16 -18.57 -36.00
CA SER A 262 27.42 -17.42 -35.11
C SER A 262 28.08 -17.82 -33.78
N ALA A 263 27.66 -18.96 -33.20
CA ALA A 263 28.26 -19.51 -32.00
C ALA A 263 28.13 -21.04 -31.96
N TYR A 264 29.09 -21.71 -31.34
CA TYR A 264 29.05 -23.15 -31.12
C TYR A 264 29.59 -23.54 -29.74
N ASN A 265 29.07 -24.65 -29.23
CA ASN A 265 29.46 -25.28 -27.98
C ASN A 265 29.65 -26.78 -28.25
N ILE A 266 30.91 -27.21 -28.32
CA ILE A 266 31.28 -28.62 -28.49
C ILE A 266 31.35 -29.24 -27.09
N ARG A 267 30.62 -30.34 -26.89
CA ARG A 267 30.69 -31.16 -25.69
C ARG A 267 31.20 -32.55 -26.02
N MET A 268 32.39 -32.85 -25.51
CA MET A 268 33.01 -34.16 -25.65
C MET A 268 32.36 -35.18 -24.72
N PRO A 269 32.22 -36.45 -25.14
CA PRO A 269 31.80 -37.53 -24.25
C PRO A 269 32.89 -37.81 -23.22
N ALA A 270 32.49 -38.33 -22.06
CA ALA A 270 33.44 -38.79 -21.04
C ALA A 270 34.02 -40.19 -21.33
N VAL A 271 33.58 -40.84 -22.40
CA VAL A 271 33.81 -42.25 -22.72
C VAL A 271 33.97 -42.42 -24.21
N ALA A 272 34.84 -43.33 -24.63
CA ALA A 272 34.84 -43.80 -26.00
C ALA A 272 33.50 -44.47 -26.39
N GLY A 273 33.07 -44.25 -27.64
CA GLY A 273 31.85 -44.86 -28.21
C GLY A 273 30.53 -44.15 -27.88
N GLN A 274 30.55 -43.01 -27.19
CA GLN A 274 29.40 -42.12 -27.10
C GLN A 274 29.54 -40.97 -28.11
N PRO A 275 28.44 -40.46 -28.71
CA PRO A 275 28.53 -39.34 -29.63
C PRO A 275 28.92 -38.05 -28.89
N ALA A 276 29.76 -37.22 -29.53
CA ALA A 276 29.92 -35.84 -29.13
C ALA A 276 28.66 -35.05 -29.47
N THR A 277 28.28 -34.10 -28.63
CA THR A 277 27.14 -33.22 -28.87
C THR A 277 27.63 -31.81 -29.14
N VAL A 278 27.24 -31.26 -30.29
CA VAL A 278 27.47 -29.86 -30.65
C VAL A 278 26.16 -29.10 -30.56
N TYR A 279 26.13 -28.04 -29.76
CA TYR A 279 25.07 -27.05 -29.79
C TYR A 279 25.54 -25.85 -30.60
N TYR A 280 24.71 -25.32 -31.50
CA TYR A 280 25.10 -24.15 -32.29
C TYR A 280 23.94 -23.17 -32.55
N LEU A 281 24.31 -21.91 -32.70
CA LEU A 281 23.44 -20.80 -33.08
C LEU A 281 23.84 -20.28 -34.46
N LEU A 282 22.83 -19.89 -35.23
CA LEU A 282 22.97 -19.21 -36.50
C LEU A 282 22.74 -17.70 -36.32
N LYS A 283 23.23 -16.88 -37.26
CA LYS A 283 23.04 -15.40 -37.26
C LYS A 283 21.57 -14.98 -37.30
N ASP A 284 20.71 -15.81 -37.89
CA ASP A 284 19.26 -15.65 -37.98
C ASP A 284 18.48 -16.35 -36.84
N SER A 285 19.18 -16.89 -35.84
CA SER A 285 18.53 -17.53 -34.70
C SER A 285 17.74 -16.50 -33.87
N PRO A 286 16.46 -16.75 -33.55
CA PRO A 286 15.57 -15.72 -33.01
C PRO A 286 15.94 -15.24 -31.58
N HIS A 287 16.71 -16.02 -30.81
CA HIS A 287 17.22 -15.64 -29.49
C HIS A 287 18.38 -16.55 -29.04
N ASP A 288 19.05 -16.17 -27.95
CA ASP A 288 20.23 -16.82 -27.33
C ASP A 288 20.06 -18.31 -26.94
N ARG A 289 18.82 -18.79 -26.88
CA ARG A 289 18.47 -20.20 -26.53
C ARG A 289 17.82 -20.96 -27.68
N ALA A 290 17.76 -20.40 -28.88
CA ALA A 290 17.26 -21.08 -30.08
C ALA A 290 18.29 -22.07 -30.66
N VAL A 291 18.93 -22.85 -29.77
CA VAL A 291 20.05 -23.72 -30.12
C VAL A 291 19.60 -24.91 -30.97
N ASN A 292 20.36 -25.14 -32.04
CA ASN A 292 20.32 -26.39 -32.81
C ASN A 292 21.28 -27.40 -32.15
N GLN A 293 21.00 -28.69 -32.28
CA GLN A 293 21.84 -29.76 -31.71
C GLN A 293 22.24 -30.76 -32.80
N ILE A 294 23.53 -31.09 -32.89
CA ILE A 294 24.07 -32.20 -33.68
C ILE A 294 24.68 -33.21 -32.71
N ASN A 295 24.38 -34.50 -32.89
CA ASN A 295 25.10 -35.59 -32.24
C ASN A 295 25.95 -36.30 -33.31
N LEU A 296 27.26 -36.42 -33.10
CA LEU A 296 28.19 -36.97 -34.09
C LEU A 296 29.22 -37.90 -33.46
N ASP A 297 29.81 -38.80 -34.24
CA ASP A 297 30.92 -39.64 -33.79
C ASP A 297 32.20 -38.79 -33.59
N PRO A 298 32.87 -38.82 -32.42
CA PRO A 298 34.05 -38.00 -32.16
C PRO A 298 35.28 -38.32 -33.05
N ALA A 299 35.38 -39.54 -33.60
CA ALA A 299 36.52 -40.01 -34.37
C ALA A 299 36.33 -39.87 -35.88
N THR A 300 35.10 -40.10 -36.39
CA THR A 300 34.79 -39.98 -37.84
C THR A 300 34.15 -38.65 -38.22
N GLY A 301 33.54 -37.94 -37.27
CA GLY A 301 32.72 -36.75 -37.52
C GLY A 301 31.31 -37.05 -38.07
N GLU A 302 30.94 -38.32 -38.26
CA GLU A 302 29.66 -38.71 -38.87
C GLU A 302 28.45 -38.29 -38.01
N VAL A 303 27.44 -37.67 -38.63
CA VAL A 303 26.26 -37.14 -37.94
C VAL A 303 25.24 -38.24 -37.68
N THR A 304 25.08 -38.59 -36.40
CA THR A 304 24.11 -39.60 -35.93
C THR A 304 22.69 -39.03 -35.71
N ALA A 305 22.57 -37.73 -35.44
CA ALA A 305 21.29 -37.01 -35.34
C ALA A 305 21.48 -35.49 -35.50
N HIS A 306 20.50 -34.81 -36.10
CA HIS A 306 20.48 -33.34 -36.25
C HIS A 306 19.11 -32.76 -35.89
N ASP A 307 19.01 -32.15 -34.72
CA ASP A 307 17.80 -31.48 -34.23
C ASP A 307 17.89 -29.96 -34.48
N ARG A 308 17.16 -29.47 -35.49
CA ARG A 308 17.10 -28.04 -35.80
C ARG A 308 16.01 -27.34 -34.97
N TYR A 309 16.28 -26.15 -34.43
CA TYR A 309 15.27 -25.37 -33.71
C TYR A 309 14.07 -25.02 -34.61
N ALA A 310 14.34 -24.73 -35.89
CA ALA A 310 13.33 -24.40 -36.89
C ALA A 310 12.44 -25.58 -37.33
N SER A 311 12.77 -26.84 -36.99
CA SER A 311 11.94 -28.02 -37.29
C SER A 311 11.07 -28.50 -36.13
N LYS A 312 11.32 -28.01 -34.89
CA LYS A 312 10.49 -28.31 -33.71
C LYS A 312 9.08 -27.75 -33.84
N SER A 313 8.09 -28.36 -33.19
CA SER A 313 6.75 -27.75 -33.05
C SER A 313 6.79 -26.45 -32.21
N LEU A 314 5.70 -25.67 -32.24
CA LEU A 314 5.59 -24.44 -31.46
C LEU A 314 5.73 -24.70 -29.95
N GLY A 315 5.12 -25.78 -29.42
CA GLY A 315 5.27 -26.17 -28.01
C GLY A 315 6.70 -26.55 -27.65
N SER A 316 7.35 -27.35 -28.48
CA SER A 316 8.73 -27.81 -28.32
C SER A 316 9.75 -26.67 -28.42
N ARG A 317 9.48 -25.65 -29.25
CA ARG A 317 10.20 -24.37 -29.26
C ARG A 317 10.03 -23.62 -27.94
N LEU A 318 8.80 -23.35 -27.50
CA LEU A 318 8.54 -22.67 -26.22
C LEU A 318 9.21 -23.37 -25.03
N LEU A 319 9.18 -24.70 -24.99
CA LEU A 319 9.85 -25.52 -23.96
C LEU A 319 11.37 -25.38 -24.01
N THR A 320 11.97 -25.33 -25.21
CA THR A 320 13.41 -25.04 -25.40
C THR A 320 13.75 -23.61 -24.92
N SER A 321 12.82 -22.68 -25.09
CA SER A 321 13.00 -21.24 -24.86
C SER A 321 12.63 -20.74 -23.47
N VAL A 322 12.26 -21.61 -22.52
CA VAL A 322 11.82 -21.22 -21.15
C VAL A 322 12.80 -20.27 -20.45
N TYR A 323 14.12 -20.50 -20.56
CA TYR A 323 15.13 -19.58 -20.00
C TYR A 323 15.06 -18.20 -20.64
N ALA A 324 14.99 -18.12 -21.97
CA ALA A 324 14.93 -16.86 -22.71
C ALA A 324 13.61 -16.11 -22.49
N LEU A 325 12.51 -16.84 -22.24
CA LEU A 325 11.22 -16.27 -21.86
C LEU A 325 11.25 -15.70 -20.43
N HIS A 326 11.95 -16.36 -19.50
CA HIS A 326 12.07 -15.93 -18.11
C HIS A 326 12.95 -14.67 -17.95
N THR A 327 14.07 -14.60 -18.66
CA THR A 327 14.99 -13.44 -18.66
C THR A 327 14.58 -12.35 -19.65
N GLY A 328 13.65 -12.64 -20.57
CA GLY A 328 13.18 -11.72 -21.60
C GLY A 328 14.03 -11.65 -22.86
N SER A 329 15.16 -12.35 -22.95
CA SER A 329 16.00 -12.41 -24.14
C SER A 329 15.30 -13.01 -25.37
N TYR A 330 14.19 -13.74 -25.18
CA TYR A 330 13.33 -14.24 -26.25
C TYR A 330 12.78 -13.12 -27.15
N PHE A 331 12.55 -11.93 -26.60
CA PHE A 331 12.11 -10.74 -27.35
C PHE A 331 13.26 -9.74 -27.56
N GLY A 332 14.50 -10.25 -27.59
CA GLY A 332 15.72 -9.44 -27.69
C GLY A 332 15.94 -8.51 -26.51
N LEU A 333 16.73 -7.46 -26.74
CA LEU A 333 17.10 -6.49 -25.70
C LEU A 333 15.89 -5.76 -25.09
N ALA A 334 14.86 -5.45 -25.90
CA ALA A 334 13.67 -4.77 -25.42
C ALA A 334 12.89 -5.60 -24.38
N GLY A 335 12.66 -6.91 -24.65
CA GLY A 335 12.01 -7.80 -23.68
C GLY A 335 12.82 -7.96 -22.40
N ARG A 336 14.14 -8.10 -22.52
CA ARG A 336 15.08 -8.19 -21.40
C ARG A 336 15.05 -6.96 -20.50
N ILE A 337 15.00 -5.76 -21.09
CA ILE A 337 14.82 -4.49 -20.36
C ILE A 337 13.46 -4.47 -19.65
N ILE A 338 12.36 -4.81 -20.34
CA ILE A 338 11.00 -4.80 -19.76
C ILE A 338 10.90 -5.73 -18.55
N LEU A 339 11.40 -6.97 -18.66
CA LEU A 339 11.37 -7.95 -17.56
C LEU A 339 12.31 -7.56 -16.41
N THR A 340 13.45 -6.94 -16.70
CA THR A 340 14.35 -6.39 -15.68
C THR A 340 13.70 -5.24 -14.93
N LEU A 341 13.10 -4.26 -15.62
CA LEU A 341 12.37 -3.15 -15.01
C LEU A 341 11.18 -3.63 -14.18
N SER A 342 10.42 -4.60 -14.69
CA SER A 342 9.33 -5.24 -13.93
C SER A 342 9.87 -5.90 -12.66
N SER A 343 10.98 -6.62 -12.75
CA SER A 343 11.60 -7.29 -11.58
C SER A 343 12.10 -6.29 -10.52
N VAL A 344 12.66 -5.14 -10.93
CA VAL A 344 13.07 -4.03 -10.05
C VAL A 344 11.88 -3.30 -9.44
N LEU A 345 10.68 -3.40 -10.02
CA LEU A 345 9.45 -2.83 -9.44
C LEU A 345 8.84 -3.71 -8.33
N MET A 346 9.29 -4.96 -8.13
CA MET A 346 8.72 -5.84 -7.11
C MET A 346 8.74 -5.26 -5.67
N PRO A 347 9.81 -4.57 -5.20
CA PRO A 347 9.82 -3.84 -3.92
C PRO A 347 8.76 -2.73 -3.80
N LEU A 348 8.36 -2.08 -4.90
CA LEU A 348 7.34 -1.02 -4.89
C LEU A 348 5.99 -1.55 -4.40
N PHE A 349 5.61 -2.77 -4.82
CA PHE A 349 4.36 -3.41 -4.43
C PHE A 349 4.33 -3.73 -2.93
N PHE A 350 5.45 -4.21 -2.40
CA PHE A 350 5.61 -4.49 -0.97
C PHE A 350 5.42 -3.20 -0.13
N ILE A 351 6.08 -2.10 -0.51
CA ILE A 351 6.00 -0.81 0.19
C ILE A 351 4.60 -0.19 0.10
N THR A 352 4.02 -0.11 -1.09
CA THR A 352 2.72 0.53 -1.30
C THR A 352 1.56 -0.26 -0.69
N GLY A 353 1.62 -1.60 -0.74
CA GLY A 353 0.66 -2.47 -0.04
C GLY A 353 0.69 -2.26 1.48
N TRP A 354 1.86 -1.96 2.04
CA TRP A 354 2.03 -1.64 3.47
C TRP A 354 1.41 -0.29 3.86
N LEU A 355 1.66 0.78 3.09
CA LEU A 355 1.15 2.12 3.40
C LEU A 355 -0.39 2.19 3.33
N LEU A 356 -1.00 1.46 2.39
CA LEU A 356 -2.46 1.33 2.29
C LEU A 356 -3.10 0.56 3.44
N TYR A 357 -2.28 -0.10 4.27
CA TYR A 357 -2.67 -0.73 5.53
C TYR A 357 -2.51 0.21 6.75
N LEU A 358 -2.08 1.47 6.60
CA LEU A 358 -1.95 2.43 7.73
C LEU A 358 -2.89 3.65 7.74
N ASP A 359 -3.46 4.10 6.61
CA ASP A 359 -4.30 5.31 6.58
C ASP A 359 -5.80 5.13 6.91
N ARG A 360 -6.44 4.02 6.50
CA ARG A 360 -7.89 3.75 6.68
C ARG A 360 -8.26 4.02 8.12
N ARG A 361 -7.33 3.68 9.03
CA ARG A 361 -7.25 4.09 10.42
C ARG A 361 -7.95 5.44 10.65
N ARG A 362 -7.53 6.57 10.05
CA ARG A 362 -7.64 7.99 10.51
C ARG A 362 -8.98 8.73 10.71
N LYS A 363 -10.18 8.26 10.32
CA LYS A 363 -11.28 9.19 9.94
C LYS A 363 -12.63 9.22 10.70
N LYS A 364 -12.92 8.34 11.67
CA LYS A 364 -14.30 8.18 12.18
C LYS A 364 -14.61 8.87 13.50
N ARG A 365 -13.62 9.49 14.15
CA ARG A 365 -13.86 10.18 15.42
C ARG A 365 -14.77 11.40 15.30
N GLN A 366 -14.98 11.92 14.10
CA GLN A 366 -15.51 13.26 13.87
C GLN A 366 -17.04 13.39 13.82
N VAL A 367 -17.79 12.37 13.32
CA VAL A 367 -19.24 12.26 12.89
C VAL A 367 -20.31 13.29 13.32
N ARG A 368 -20.15 14.07 14.35
CA ARG A 368 -20.74 13.54 15.52
C ARG A 368 -21.69 14.54 16.19
N ASP A 369 -21.45 15.86 16.23
CA ASP A 369 -21.97 16.69 17.37
C ASP A 369 -22.47 18.09 17.10
N ALA A 370 -22.67 18.36 15.84
CA ALA A 370 -23.67 19.27 15.36
C ALA A 370 -24.97 19.49 16.20
N ARG A 371 -25.44 18.49 16.96
CA ARG A 371 -26.86 18.14 17.12
C ARG A 371 -27.70 18.85 18.22
N LYS A 372 -27.24 19.91 18.92
CA LYS A 372 -27.95 20.45 20.14
C LYS A 372 -28.57 21.85 20.05
N GLY A 373 -28.70 22.47 18.87
CA GLY A 373 -28.94 23.93 18.78
C GLY A 373 -30.35 24.45 18.48
N LEU A 374 -31.44 23.66 18.50
CA LEU A 374 -32.70 24.04 17.85
C LEU A 374 -33.98 23.92 18.68
N THR A 375 -34.94 24.79 18.38
CA THR A 375 -36.31 24.83 18.92
C THR A 375 -37.34 24.25 17.96
N PRO A 376 -38.38 23.53 18.43
CA PRO A 376 -39.53 23.14 17.62
C PRO A 376 -40.41 24.35 17.27
N HIS A 377 -40.99 24.39 16.06
CA HIS A 377 -42.00 25.38 15.65
C HIS A 377 -43.39 24.75 15.49
N THR A 378 -44.42 25.58 15.67
CA THR A 378 -45.84 25.20 15.69
C THR A 378 -46.65 26.01 14.66
N CYS A 379 -46.24 25.99 13.39
CA CYS A 379 -46.89 26.72 12.30
C CYS A 379 -47.23 25.76 11.15
N ASP A 380 -48.39 25.94 10.52
CA ASP A 380 -48.95 25.05 9.48
C ASP A 380 -48.32 25.22 8.08
N ALA A 381 -47.30 26.07 7.93
CA ALA A 381 -46.58 26.22 6.67
C ALA A 381 -45.68 24.99 6.38
N PRO A 382 -45.53 24.56 5.11
CA PRO A 382 -44.72 23.40 4.75
C PRO A 382 -43.25 23.60 5.13
N ALA A 383 -42.71 22.65 5.91
CA ALA A 383 -41.36 22.74 6.45
C ALA A 383 -40.28 22.47 5.38
N TRP A 384 -39.23 23.29 5.37
CA TRP A 384 -38.04 23.09 4.54
C TRP A 384 -37.30 21.82 4.98
N LEU A 385 -37.12 20.86 4.06
CA LEU A 385 -36.35 19.66 4.32
C LEU A 385 -34.85 19.98 4.33
N ILE A 386 -34.13 19.54 5.37
CA ILE A 386 -32.68 19.72 5.44
C ILE A 386 -32.02 18.35 5.62
N GLY A 387 -31.57 17.77 4.50
CA GLY A 387 -30.95 16.46 4.45
C GLY A 387 -29.44 16.54 4.68
N PHE A 388 -28.88 15.80 5.64
CA PHE A 388 -27.43 15.81 5.89
C PHE A 388 -26.76 14.45 5.77
N ALA A 389 -25.54 14.42 5.20
CA ALA A 389 -24.72 13.21 5.12
C ALA A 389 -23.35 13.46 5.74
N SER A 390 -23.03 12.78 6.84
CA SER A 390 -21.83 13.08 7.62
C SER A 390 -21.13 11.86 8.19
N GLN A 391 -19.91 11.61 7.70
CA GLN A 391 -18.94 10.72 8.36
C GLN A 391 -18.16 11.45 9.46
N SER A 392 -18.29 12.78 9.50
CA SER A 392 -17.43 13.68 10.26
C SER A 392 -18.19 14.78 11.02
N GLY A 393 -19.51 14.85 10.90
CA GLY A 393 -20.38 15.74 11.70
C GLY A 393 -20.34 17.18 11.34
N PHE A 394 -19.29 17.60 10.66
CA PHE A 394 -19.18 18.92 10.12
C PHE A 394 -20.35 19.20 9.16
N ALA A 395 -20.71 18.24 8.32
CA ALA A 395 -21.91 18.37 7.48
C ALA A 395 -23.22 18.39 8.30
N GLU A 396 -23.32 17.60 9.37
CA GLU A 396 -24.47 17.68 10.27
C GLU A 396 -24.53 19.05 10.98
N GLN A 397 -23.39 19.64 11.34
CA GLN A 397 -23.29 20.92 12.06
C GLN A 397 -23.73 22.06 11.17
N LEU A 398 -23.23 22.06 9.94
CA LEU A 398 -23.60 23.02 8.92
C LEU A 398 -25.09 22.86 8.50
N ALA A 399 -25.65 21.66 8.57
CA ALA A 399 -27.09 21.42 8.38
C ALA A 399 -27.92 22.07 9.50
N TRP A 400 -27.56 21.84 10.77
CA TRP A 400 -28.25 22.43 11.91
C TRP A 400 -28.05 23.96 12.01
N GLN A 401 -26.90 24.50 11.57
CA GLN A 401 -26.68 25.95 11.43
C GLN A 401 -27.50 26.57 10.28
N THR A 402 -27.58 25.89 9.14
CA THR A 402 -28.47 26.24 8.02
C THR A 402 -29.93 26.28 8.47
N ALA A 403 -30.35 25.28 9.25
CA ALA A 403 -31.68 25.20 9.83
C ALA A 403 -31.98 26.38 10.78
N GLY A 404 -31.05 26.73 11.67
CA GLY A 404 -31.18 27.90 12.55
C GLY A 404 -31.31 29.22 11.78
N GLN A 405 -30.62 29.39 10.65
CA GLN A 405 -30.76 30.59 9.81
C GLN A 405 -32.14 30.69 9.16
N LEU A 406 -32.72 29.57 8.68
CA LEU A 406 -34.09 29.57 8.15
C LEU A 406 -35.13 29.81 9.24
N GLN A 407 -34.97 29.21 10.43
CA GLN A 407 -35.84 29.46 11.59
C GLN A 407 -35.81 30.93 12.04
N ALA A 408 -34.64 31.59 12.00
CA ALA A 408 -34.52 33.02 12.30
C ALA A 408 -35.24 33.92 11.29
N ALA A 409 -35.47 33.45 10.06
CA ALA A 409 -36.32 34.09 9.04
C ALA A 409 -37.81 33.70 9.16
N GLY A 410 -38.21 33.00 10.22
CA GLY A 410 -39.58 32.54 10.46
C GLY A 410 -40.00 31.30 9.65
N LEU A 411 -39.08 30.63 8.96
CA LEU A 411 -39.39 29.48 8.12
C LEU A 411 -39.35 28.16 8.93
N PRO A 412 -40.39 27.31 8.86
CA PRO A 412 -40.35 25.99 9.47
C PRO A 412 -39.34 25.08 8.76
N VAL A 413 -38.65 24.23 9.52
CA VAL A 413 -37.59 23.34 9.02
C VAL A 413 -37.71 21.92 9.58
N LYS A 414 -37.33 20.92 8.78
CA LYS A 414 -37.28 19.50 9.13
C LYS A 414 -35.89 18.96 8.80
N VAL A 415 -35.02 18.84 9.80
CA VAL A 415 -33.63 18.36 9.61
C VAL A 415 -33.55 16.85 9.81
N GLN A 416 -33.00 16.13 8.83
CA GLN A 416 -32.93 14.66 8.85
C GLN A 416 -31.57 14.14 8.31
N PRO A 417 -31.00 13.08 8.91
CA PRO A 417 -29.88 12.38 8.29
C PRO A 417 -30.34 11.73 6.99
N LEU A 418 -29.53 11.80 5.93
CA LEU A 418 -29.95 11.46 4.58
C LEU A 418 -30.43 10.00 4.45
N GLY A 419 -29.86 9.06 5.20
CA GLY A 419 -30.33 7.67 5.28
C GLY A 419 -31.74 7.48 5.85
N SER A 420 -32.35 8.51 6.43
CA SER A 420 -33.75 8.52 6.92
C SER A 420 -34.71 9.33 6.03
N VAL A 421 -34.22 9.96 4.96
CA VAL A 421 -35.05 10.69 4.00
C VAL A 421 -35.64 9.68 3.01
N SER A 422 -36.96 9.59 2.95
CA SER A 422 -37.68 8.71 2.02
C SER A 422 -37.94 9.38 0.66
N GLN A 423 -38.46 8.61 -0.30
CA GLN A 423 -38.92 9.16 -1.58
C GLN A 423 -40.15 10.07 -1.41
N ASP A 424 -41.01 9.79 -0.44
CA ASP A 424 -42.21 10.58 -0.18
C ASP A 424 -41.88 11.89 0.55
N ASP A 425 -40.87 11.91 1.43
CA ASP A 425 -40.32 13.15 1.99
C ASP A 425 -39.87 14.11 0.87
N LEU A 426 -39.19 13.60 -0.17
CA LEU A 426 -38.76 14.40 -1.31
C LEU A 426 -39.91 14.89 -2.19
N ARG A 427 -40.96 14.07 -2.39
CA ARG A 427 -42.14 14.45 -3.17
C ARG A 427 -43.03 15.48 -2.48
N GLN A 428 -43.12 15.43 -1.15
CA GLN A 428 -43.97 16.31 -0.35
C GLN A 428 -43.28 17.64 0.01
N SER A 429 -41.96 17.74 -0.18
CA SER A 429 -41.20 18.96 0.10
C SER A 429 -41.26 19.93 -1.08
N GLU A 430 -41.64 21.18 -0.84
CA GLU A 430 -41.50 22.26 -1.83
C GLU A 430 -40.08 22.84 -1.87
N ASN A 431 -39.35 22.80 -0.75
CA ASN A 431 -38.01 23.34 -0.63
C ASN A 431 -37.10 22.40 0.18
N ALA A 432 -35.89 22.10 -0.34
CA ALA A 432 -34.91 21.26 0.35
C ALA A 432 -33.45 21.76 0.25
N LEU A 433 -32.70 21.66 1.35
CA LEU A 433 -31.26 21.96 1.39
C LEU A 433 -30.48 20.71 1.78
N PHE A 434 -29.44 20.38 1.02
CA PHE A 434 -28.63 19.19 1.26
C PHE A 434 -27.22 19.56 1.70
N VAL A 435 -26.84 19.19 2.91
CA VAL A 435 -25.51 19.46 3.47
C VAL A 435 -24.74 18.16 3.60
N VAL A 436 -23.88 17.87 2.62
CA VAL A 436 -23.36 16.52 2.40
C VAL A 436 -21.84 16.50 2.29
N SER A 437 -21.21 15.70 3.14
CA SER A 437 -19.79 15.37 3.04
C SER A 437 -19.55 14.23 2.06
N THR A 438 -18.40 14.26 1.42
CA THR A 438 -17.87 13.16 0.60
C THR A 438 -16.88 12.34 1.42
N PHE A 439 -16.93 11.01 1.32
CA PHE A 439 -16.01 10.12 2.03
C PHE A 439 -15.17 9.28 1.05
N GLY A 440 -13.88 9.09 1.37
CA GLY A 440 -12.95 8.39 0.48
C GLY A 440 -12.85 9.07 -0.89
N ASP A 441 -12.78 8.27 -1.95
CA ASP A 441 -12.66 8.75 -3.34
C ASP A 441 -14.06 9.02 -3.94
N GLY A 442 -14.79 9.98 -3.38
CA GLY A 442 -16.08 10.41 -3.94
C GLY A 442 -17.32 9.66 -3.45
N GLU A 443 -17.24 8.77 -2.46
CA GLU A 443 -18.38 7.97 -1.96
C GLU A 443 -19.28 8.73 -0.97
N ALA A 444 -20.51 8.22 -0.78
CA ALA A 444 -21.38 8.64 0.30
C ALA A 444 -20.84 8.20 1.69
N PRO A 445 -21.01 9.03 2.74
CA PRO A 445 -20.84 8.65 4.14
C PRO A 445 -21.65 7.41 4.54
N ASP A 446 -21.24 6.71 5.62
CA ASP A 446 -21.91 5.49 6.11
C ASP A 446 -23.42 5.72 6.33
N ASN A 447 -23.81 6.88 6.87
CA ASN A 447 -25.22 7.27 7.13
C ASN A 447 -26.01 7.75 5.90
N ALA A 448 -25.42 7.72 4.70
CA ALA A 448 -26.05 8.08 3.43
C ALA A 448 -25.98 6.97 2.36
N ARG A 449 -25.23 5.89 2.59
CA ARG A 449 -25.12 4.74 1.67
C ARG A 449 -26.42 3.96 1.48
N GLY A 450 -27.36 4.04 2.43
CA GLY A 450 -28.72 3.53 2.26
C GLY A 450 -29.46 4.33 1.17
N PHE A 451 -29.54 5.65 1.38
CA PHE A 451 -30.15 6.62 0.47
C PHE A 451 -29.55 6.62 -0.95
N GLU A 452 -28.23 6.53 -1.08
CA GLU A 452 -27.57 6.42 -2.40
C GLU A 452 -28.01 5.17 -3.18
N ARG A 453 -28.41 4.10 -2.47
CA ARG A 453 -28.89 2.84 -3.07
C ARG A 453 -30.41 2.84 -3.32
N SER A 454 -31.20 3.37 -2.38
CA SER A 454 -32.67 3.28 -2.40
C SER A 454 -33.37 4.47 -3.07
N VAL A 455 -32.68 5.61 -3.23
CA VAL A 455 -33.26 6.86 -3.74
C VAL A 455 -32.53 7.37 -4.99
N LEU A 456 -31.20 7.58 -4.96
CA LEU A 456 -30.46 8.12 -6.13
C LEU A 456 -30.48 7.22 -7.37
N GLY A 457 -30.84 5.94 -7.23
CA GLY A 457 -30.99 4.99 -8.34
C GLY A 457 -32.40 4.93 -8.94
N GLN A 458 -33.36 5.71 -8.43
CA GLN A 458 -34.77 5.65 -8.82
C GLN A 458 -35.18 6.82 -9.73
N ASP A 459 -36.23 6.60 -10.51
CA ASP A 459 -36.92 7.61 -11.31
C ASP A 459 -38.07 8.21 -10.48
N LEU A 460 -38.02 9.52 -10.24
CA LEU A 460 -38.81 10.21 -9.21
C LEU A 460 -39.06 11.65 -9.64
N SER A 461 -40.23 11.97 -10.22
CA SER A 461 -40.56 13.34 -10.62
C SER A 461 -40.56 14.32 -9.43
N LEU A 462 -39.60 15.25 -9.42
CA LEU A 462 -39.39 16.28 -8.38
C LEU A 462 -39.66 17.71 -8.91
N LYS A 463 -40.54 17.88 -9.90
CA LYS A 463 -40.83 19.16 -10.59
C LYS A 463 -41.26 20.33 -9.67
N GLY A 464 -41.79 20.04 -8.49
CA GLY A 464 -42.19 21.03 -7.49
C GLY A 464 -41.13 21.32 -6.42
N LEU A 465 -40.01 20.59 -6.42
CA LEU A 465 -38.97 20.72 -5.40
C LEU A 465 -37.93 21.76 -5.81
N ASN A 466 -37.84 22.86 -5.07
CA ASN A 466 -36.70 23.76 -5.15
C ASN A 466 -35.58 23.26 -4.23
N TYR A 467 -34.32 23.29 -4.67
CA TYR A 467 -33.23 22.75 -3.85
C TYR A 467 -31.88 23.48 -3.96
N SER A 468 -31.00 23.29 -2.98
CA SER A 468 -29.57 23.61 -3.11
C SER A 468 -28.70 22.64 -2.32
N VAL A 469 -27.39 22.59 -2.63
CA VAL A 469 -26.43 21.63 -2.06
C VAL A 469 -25.19 22.34 -1.53
N LEU A 470 -24.90 22.17 -0.24
CA LEU A 470 -23.63 22.51 0.38
C LEU A 470 -22.74 21.25 0.36
N ALA A 471 -21.76 21.27 -0.54
CA ALA A 471 -20.91 20.14 -0.86
C ALA A 471 -19.60 20.24 -0.09
N LEU A 472 -19.35 19.30 0.83
CA LEU A 472 -18.17 19.28 1.67
C LEU A 472 -17.17 18.23 1.16
N GLY A 473 -15.98 18.69 0.78
CA GLY A 473 -14.90 17.86 0.25
C GLY A 473 -13.53 18.38 0.65
N ASP A 474 -12.50 17.77 0.08
CA ASP A 474 -11.10 18.19 0.21
C ASP A 474 -10.44 18.00 -1.16
N ARG A 475 -9.81 19.05 -1.71
CA ARG A 475 -9.23 19.02 -3.06
C ARG A 475 -8.00 18.12 -3.20
N GLN A 476 -7.50 17.55 -2.10
CA GLN A 476 -6.46 16.52 -2.11
C GLN A 476 -6.97 15.16 -2.60
N TYR A 477 -8.29 14.99 -2.77
CA TYR A 477 -8.94 13.78 -3.29
C TYR A 477 -9.42 13.99 -4.73
N GLU A 478 -9.24 12.98 -5.58
CA GLU A 478 -9.54 13.01 -7.03
C GLU A 478 -10.99 13.40 -7.33
N HIS A 479 -11.93 12.93 -6.51
CA HIS A 479 -13.36 13.21 -6.65
C HIS A 479 -13.81 14.23 -5.61
N PHE A 480 -13.24 15.43 -5.69
CA PHE A 480 -13.67 16.59 -4.92
C PHE A 480 -15.20 16.76 -5.02
N CYS A 481 -15.85 16.82 -3.85
CA CYS A 481 -17.31 16.90 -3.72
C CYS A 481 -18.10 15.79 -4.46
N GLY A 482 -17.48 14.64 -4.77
CA GLY A 482 -18.02 13.64 -5.68
C GLY A 482 -19.40 13.10 -5.35
N PHE A 483 -19.73 12.90 -4.06
CA PHE A 483 -21.08 12.47 -3.66
C PHE A 483 -22.09 13.60 -3.82
N ALA A 484 -21.75 14.81 -3.40
CA ALA A 484 -22.59 15.99 -3.51
C ALA A 484 -22.93 16.33 -4.97
N ARG A 485 -21.94 16.20 -5.87
CA ARG A 485 -22.11 16.38 -7.32
C ARG A 485 -23.10 15.38 -7.91
N ARG A 486 -23.04 14.10 -7.52
CA ARG A 486 -24.02 13.08 -7.95
C ARG A 486 -25.42 13.40 -7.43
N LEU A 487 -25.54 13.79 -6.16
CA LEU A 487 -26.82 14.20 -5.56
C LEU A 487 -27.45 15.38 -6.31
N SER A 488 -26.70 16.45 -6.54
CA SER A 488 -27.18 17.61 -7.30
C SER A 488 -27.57 17.24 -8.74
N PHE A 489 -26.73 16.47 -9.44
CA PHE A 489 -27.01 16.05 -10.81
C PHE A 489 -28.29 15.20 -10.91
N TRP A 490 -28.50 14.27 -9.96
CA TRP A 490 -29.74 13.49 -9.89
C TRP A 490 -30.95 14.39 -9.62
N LEU A 491 -30.88 15.30 -8.63
CA LEU A 491 -31.97 16.23 -8.31
C LEU A 491 -32.38 17.09 -9.51
N THR A 492 -31.43 17.63 -10.28
CA THR A 492 -31.72 18.37 -11.53
C THR A 492 -32.41 17.47 -12.56
N ASN A 493 -31.89 16.26 -12.81
CA ASN A 493 -32.44 15.35 -13.82
C ASN A 493 -33.85 14.85 -13.48
N GLN A 494 -34.17 14.76 -12.19
CA GLN A 494 -35.51 14.46 -11.69
C GLN A 494 -36.50 15.66 -11.83
N GLY A 495 -36.03 16.80 -12.34
CA GLY A 495 -36.83 18.00 -12.56
C GLY A 495 -36.86 18.97 -11.39
N GLY A 496 -36.03 18.77 -10.35
CA GLY A 496 -35.91 19.72 -9.24
C GLY A 496 -35.26 21.04 -9.68
N ASN A 497 -35.76 22.15 -9.16
CA ASN A 497 -35.32 23.50 -9.53
C ASN A 497 -34.18 23.95 -8.59
N PRO A 498 -32.96 24.24 -9.07
CA PRO A 498 -31.90 24.75 -8.21
C PRO A 498 -32.20 26.19 -7.77
N LEU A 499 -32.29 26.42 -6.45
CA LEU A 499 -32.45 27.75 -5.84
C LEU A 499 -31.22 28.64 -6.12
N PHE A 500 -30.04 28.05 -6.07
CA PHE A 500 -28.76 28.66 -6.43
C PHE A 500 -27.73 27.57 -6.72
N ALA A 501 -26.55 27.94 -7.25
CA ALA A 501 -25.52 26.98 -7.61
C ALA A 501 -24.98 26.22 -6.37
N PRO A 502 -24.70 24.90 -6.47
CA PRO A 502 -24.07 24.14 -5.39
C PRO A 502 -22.77 24.79 -4.90
N VAL A 503 -22.64 24.92 -3.58
CA VAL A 503 -21.47 25.56 -2.98
C VAL A 503 -20.48 24.49 -2.54
N GLU A 504 -19.29 24.49 -3.14
CA GLU A 504 -18.24 23.52 -2.85
C GLU A 504 -17.25 24.07 -1.83
N VAL A 505 -17.19 23.42 -0.66
CA VAL A 505 -16.32 23.77 0.46
C VAL A 505 -15.11 22.83 0.45
N ASP A 506 -13.92 23.40 0.28
CA ASP A 506 -12.65 22.69 0.41
C ASP A 506 -12.16 22.75 1.85
N SER A 507 -12.07 21.60 2.52
CA SER A 507 -11.41 21.43 3.82
C SER A 507 -11.93 22.36 4.94
N GLY A 508 -13.16 22.85 4.81
CA GLY A 508 -13.77 23.81 5.74
C GLY A 508 -13.54 25.29 5.41
N ASP A 509 -13.15 25.62 4.17
CA ASP A 509 -12.97 27.00 3.67
C ASP A 509 -14.11 27.93 4.12
N THR A 510 -13.74 28.92 4.94
CA THR A 510 -14.65 29.93 5.46
C THR A 510 -15.26 30.80 4.37
N THR A 511 -14.59 30.97 3.23
CA THR A 511 -15.08 31.76 2.09
C THR A 511 -16.28 31.10 1.44
N ALA A 512 -16.18 29.80 1.11
CA ALA A 512 -17.30 29.01 0.61
C ALA A 512 -18.45 28.93 1.62
N LEU A 513 -18.15 28.77 2.91
CA LEU A 513 -19.16 28.74 3.97
C LEU A 513 -19.91 30.08 4.11
N LEU A 514 -19.21 31.21 4.06
CA LEU A 514 -19.81 32.55 4.05
C LEU A 514 -20.65 32.79 2.78
N HIS A 515 -20.19 32.32 1.62
CA HIS A 515 -20.95 32.41 0.37
C HIS A 515 -22.29 31.65 0.47
N TRP A 516 -22.30 30.42 1.01
CA TRP A 516 -23.55 29.70 1.30
C TRP A 516 -24.46 30.50 2.24
N GLN A 517 -23.90 31.10 3.29
CA GLN A 517 -24.66 31.90 4.24
C GLN A 517 -25.30 33.14 3.60
N GLN A 518 -24.59 33.79 2.67
CA GLN A 518 -25.09 34.92 1.89
C GLN A 518 -26.22 34.53 0.94
N GLN A 519 -26.09 33.39 0.24
CA GLN A 519 -27.15 32.85 -0.63
C GLN A 519 -28.45 32.58 0.17
N LEU A 520 -28.34 31.98 1.36
CA LEU A 520 -29.50 31.80 2.25
C LEU A 520 -30.11 33.13 2.72
N GLY A 521 -29.29 34.15 2.99
CA GLY A 521 -29.79 35.47 3.37
C GLY A 521 -30.53 36.17 2.23
N GLN A 522 -30.04 36.04 1.00
CA GLN A 522 -30.70 36.54 -0.21
C GLN A 522 -32.04 35.85 -0.46
N LEU A 523 -32.11 34.51 -0.31
CA LEU A 523 -33.36 33.75 -0.47
C LEU A 523 -34.42 34.10 0.58
N THR A 524 -34.02 34.33 1.82
CA THR A 524 -34.95 34.55 2.94
C THR A 524 -35.31 36.02 3.15
N GLY A 525 -34.65 36.94 2.45
CA GLY A 525 -34.77 38.39 2.68
C GLY A 525 -34.22 38.86 4.04
N HIS A 526 -33.60 37.96 4.81
CA HIS A 526 -33.05 38.23 6.14
C HIS A 526 -31.53 38.21 6.09
N ALA A 527 -30.88 39.29 6.53
CA ALA A 527 -29.44 39.29 6.71
C ALA A 527 -29.02 38.18 7.70
N PRO A 528 -27.91 37.46 7.46
CA PRO A 528 -27.44 36.43 8.38
C PRO A 528 -27.18 37.02 9.77
N ALA A 529 -27.98 36.58 10.77
CA ALA A 529 -28.03 37.19 12.10
C ALA A 529 -26.69 37.15 12.89
N ALA A 530 -25.79 36.24 12.52
CA ALA A 530 -24.39 36.25 12.91
C ALA A 530 -23.57 35.56 11.80
N ALA A 531 -22.34 36.01 11.54
CA ALA A 531 -21.41 35.20 10.76
C ALA A 531 -21.28 33.82 11.44
N TRP A 532 -21.32 32.73 10.66
CA TRP A 532 -21.08 31.40 11.23
C TRP A 532 -19.77 31.42 12.02
N PRO A 533 -19.75 30.90 13.27
CA PRO A 533 -18.61 31.05 14.15
C PRO A 533 -17.37 30.48 13.47
N ILE A 534 -16.47 31.38 13.09
CA ILE A 534 -15.14 31.02 12.58
C ILE A 534 -14.54 30.08 13.61
N ALA A 535 -13.82 29.06 13.13
CA ALA A 535 -13.12 28.09 13.96
C ALA A 535 -12.03 28.78 14.81
N GLN A 536 -12.42 29.42 15.91
CA GLN A 536 -11.50 30.08 16.82
C GLN A 536 -10.74 29.00 17.59
N TYR A 537 -9.44 28.99 17.36
CA TYR A 537 -8.50 28.20 18.15
C TYR A 537 -8.17 29.01 19.40
N GLU A 538 -8.39 28.40 20.55
CA GLU A 538 -8.03 28.97 21.84
C GLU A 538 -6.64 28.50 22.27
N ASN A 539 -6.01 29.31 23.10
CA ASN A 539 -4.68 29.05 23.63
C ASN A 539 -4.79 28.34 24.97
N TRP A 540 -4.68 27.00 24.95
CA TRP A 540 -4.79 26.14 26.14
C TRP A 540 -3.40 25.81 26.69
N THR A 541 -3.24 25.79 28.01
CA THR A 541 -1.94 25.55 28.65
C THR A 541 -1.66 24.04 28.73
N LEU A 542 -0.50 23.59 28.22
CA LEU A 542 -0.02 22.22 28.44
C LEU A 542 0.45 22.06 29.90
N SER A 543 -0.47 21.67 30.79
CA SER A 543 -0.23 21.57 32.23
C SER A 543 0.40 20.25 32.67
N GLN A 544 0.25 19.17 31.89
CA GLN A 544 0.82 17.86 32.21
C GLN A 544 1.35 17.12 30.97
N ARG A 545 2.45 16.40 31.13
CA ARG A 545 2.97 15.41 30.18
C ARG A 545 3.56 14.24 30.97
N ARG A 546 2.93 13.06 30.92
CA ARG A 546 3.36 11.85 31.63
C ARG A 546 3.50 10.68 30.67
N LEU A 547 4.67 10.04 30.65
CA LEU A 547 4.87 8.79 29.91
C LEU A 547 4.05 7.67 30.58
N LEU A 548 3.22 6.97 29.81
CA LEU A 548 2.36 5.88 30.29
C LEU A 548 2.99 4.50 30.15
N ASN A 549 3.96 4.32 29.23
CA ASN A 549 4.52 3.01 28.90
C ASN A 549 6.07 2.96 28.93
N PRO A 550 6.71 3.30 30.07
CA PRO A 550 8.16 3.22 30.22
C PRO A 550 8.65 1.78 30.01
N GLY A 551 9.71 1.61 29.21
CA GLY A 551 10.25 0.29 28.86
C GLY A 551 9.48 -0.48 27.78
N SER A 552 8.40 0.09 27.22
CA SER A 552 7.66 -0.54 26.13
C SER A 552 8.53 -0.85 24.91
N SER A 553 8.23 -1.98 24.27
CA SER A 553 8.77 -2.35 22.95
C SER A 553 8.16 -1.56 21.79
N GLY A 554 7.40 -0.49 22.06
CA GLY A 554 6.76 0.42 21.10
C GLY A 554 6.98 1.90 21.39
N SER A 555 6.56 2.75 20.45
CA SER A 555 6.76 4.20 20.57
C SER A 555 6.12 4.74 21.86
N PRO A 556 6.78 5.68 22.56
CA PRO A 556 6.26 6.33 23.76
C PRO A 556 4.81 6.79 23.63
N VAL A 557 4.00 6.50 24.64
CA VAL A 557 2.60 6.95 24.78
C VAL A 557 2.52 7.90 25.97
N TYR A 558 2.11 9.13 25.72
CA TYR A 558 1.99 10.16 26.73
C TYR A 558 0.53 10.44 27.06
N LEU A 559 0.24 10.58 28.35
CA LEU A 559 -0.92 11.30 28.86
C LEU A 559 -0.57 12.79 28.91
N LEU A 560 -1.29 13.60 28.16
CA LEU A 560 -1.15 15.05 28.13
C LEU A 560 -2.34 15.68 28.83
N GLY A 561 -2.10 16.63 29.73
CA GLY A 561 -3.14 17.45 30.36
C GLY A 561 -3.12 18.86 29.79
N LEU A 562 -4.29 19.34 29.38
CA LEU A 562 -4.50 20.66 28.79
C LEU A 562 -5.53 21.42 29.64
N SER A 563 -5.12 22.56 30.17
CA SER A 563 -5.96 23.44 31.00
C SER A 563 -6.45 24.61 30.16
N SER A 564 -7.77 24.82 30.10
CA SER A 564 -8.37 25.93 29.37
C SER A 564 -8.20 27.25 30.13
N PRO A 565 -8.05 28.40 29.43
CA PRO A 565 -8.12 29.72 30.07
C PRO A 565 -9.52 30.07 30.61
N SER A 566 -10.58 29.37 30.21
CA SER A 566 -11.96 29.65 30.64
C SER A 566 -12.79 28.36 30.85
N PRO A 567 -13.90 28.39 31.61
CA PRO A 567 -14.69 27.20 31.90
C PRO A 567 -15.35 26.60 30.64
N HIS A 568 -14.84 25.45 30.22
CA HIS A 568 -15.31 24.74 29.02
C HIS A 568 -16.16 23.51 29.34
N ARG A 569 -17.12 23.22 28.45
CA ARG A 569 -17.93 21.99 28.49
C ARG A 569 -17.73 21.19 27.22
N TRP A 570 -17.08 20.04 27.35
CA TRP A 570 -17.06 18.96 26.35
C TRP A 570 -17.81 17.75 26.90
N HIS A 571 -18.21 16.85 26.00
CA HIS A 571 -18.84 15.60 26.36
C HIS A 571 -17.86 14.43 26.19
N ALA A 572 -18.19 13.29 26.77
CA ALA A 572 -17.35 12.10 26.69
C ALA A 572 -17.08 11.65 25.25
N GLY A 573 -15.85 11.26 24.96
CA GLY A 573 -15.42 10.89 23.62
C GLY A 573 -15.26 12.07 22.67
N ASP A 574 -15.35 13.33 23.12
CA ASP A 574 -15.19 14.46 22.21
C ASP A 574 -13.80 14.51 21.52
N LEU A 575 -13.61 15.39 20.53
CA LEU A 575 -12.32 15.65 19.90
C LEU A 575 -11.76 17.00 20.35
N VAL A 576 -10.45 17.14 20.22
CA VAL A 576 -9.83 18.43 19.94
C VAL A 576 -9.23 18.43 18.55
N GLU A 577 -9.27 19.58 17.89
CA GLU A 577 -8.37 19.90 16.78
C GLU A 577 -7.24 20.77 17.34
N VAL A 578 -5.99 20.37 17.10
CA VAL A 578 -4.78 21.09 17.52
C VAL A 578 -4.07 21.61 16.27
N LEU A 579 -3.68 22.89 16.28
CA LEU A 579 -2.73 23.43 15.31
C LEU A 579 -1.31 23.05 15.77
N PRO A 580 -0.59 22.18 15.03
CA PRO A 580 0.77 21.83 15.39
C PRO A 580 1.74 22.94 15.00
N ARG A 581 2.94 22.92 15.57
CA ARG A 581 4.04 23.80 15.17
C ARG A 581 5.26 22.98 14.80
N ASN A 582 6.03 23.44 13.81
CA ASN A 582 7.38 22.92 13.57
C ASN A 582 8.27 23.28 14.77
N CYS A 583 9.21 22.40 15.11
CA CYS A 583 10.22 22.69 16.13
C CYS A 583 11.35 23.55 15.55
N ALA A 584 12.09 24.25 16.42
CA ALA A 584 13.18 25.15 16.03
C ALA A 584 14.18 24.46 15.08
N TRP A 585 14.68 23.28 15.46
CA TRP A 585 15.58 22.47 14.64
C TRP A 585 15.09 22.20 13.21
N ALA A 586 13.79 21.91 13.04
CA ALA A 586 13.23 21.66 11.71
C ALA A 586 13.14 22.93 10.85
N ILE A 587 12.99 24.11 11.47
CA ILE A 587 12.98 25.40 10.80
C ILE A 587 14.42 25.83 10.45
N GLU A 588 15.34 25.70 11.39
CA GLU A 588 16.78 25.91 11.20
C GLU A 588 17.30 25.10 10.02
N HIS A 589 17.07 23.77 10.02
CA HIS A 589 17.50 22.88 8.95
C HIS A 589 16.82 23.15 7.59
N PHE A 590 15.58 23.65 7.60
CA PHE A 590 14.90 24.09 6.39
C PHE A 590 15.53 25.35 5.78
N LEU A 591 15.91 26.32 6.63
CA LEU A 591 16.56 27.57 6.25
C LEU A 591 18.03 27.41 5.83
N GLU A 592 18.71 26.34 6.26
CA GLU A 592 20.09 26.02 5.85
C GLU A 592 20.28 26.08 4.32
N GLY A 593 21.17 26.97 3.88
CA GLY A 593 21.49 27.16 2.46
C GLY A 593 20.51 28.02 1.66
N LEU A 594 19.44 28.56 2.26
CA LEU A 594 18.54 29.51 1.59
C LEU A 594 19.02 30.97 1.65
N GLY A 595 20.00 31.29 2.50
CA GLY A 595 20.53 32.65 2.65
C GLY A 595 19.62 33.62 3.42
N LEU A 596 18.66 33.08 4.17
CA LEU A 596 17.71 33.81 5.02
C LEU A 596 18.01 33.53 6.49
N ALA A 597 17.72 34.50 7.38
CA ALA A 597 17.83 34.32 8.82
C ALA A 597 16.44 34.09 9.44
N GLY A 598 16.37 33.20 10.44
CA GLY A 598 15.13 32.96 11.19
C GLY A 598 14.54 34.21 11.86
N SER A 599 15.42 35.18 12.16
CA SER A 599 15.08 36.51 12.69
C SER A 599 14.54 37.50 11.65
N ASP A 600 14.51 37.18 10.35
CA ASP A 600 14.06 38.10 9.31
C ASP A 600 12.59 38.50 9.53
N GLY A 601 12.28 39.79 9.37
CA GLY A 601 10.94 40.33 9.59
C GLY A 601 9.99 39.97 8.45
N VAL A 602 8.83 39.40 8.79
CA VAL A 602 7.74 39.11 7.86
C VAL A 602 6.38 39.55 8.43
N LEU A 603 5.45 39.85 7.53
CA LEU A 603 4.05 40.14 7.82
C LEU A 603 3.20 38.92 7.49
N ILE A 604 2.49 38.37 8.48
CA ILE A 604 1.43 37.37 8.25
C ILE A 604 0.14 37.96 8.81
N ASP A 605 -0.91 37.96 7.98
CA ASP A 605 -2.22 38.53 8.30
C ASP A 605 -2.15 39.99 8.82
N GLY A 606 -1.18 40.75 8.29
CA GLY A 606 -0.89 42.14 8.67
C GLY A 606 -0.05 42.32 9.94
N MET A 607 0.25 41.23 10.67
CA MET A 607 1.01 41.27 11.92
C MET A 607 2.51 41.03 11.69
N PRO A 608 3.41 41.86 12.24
CA PRO A 608 4.85 41.66 12.16
C PRO A 608 5.31 40.53 13.08
N GLN A 609 6.06 39.58 12.54
CA GLN A 609 6.68 38.47 13.26
C GLN A 609 8.00 38.05 12.60
N THR A 610 8.78 37.20 13.26
CA THR A 610 9.99 36.63 12.68
C THR A 610 9.69 35.52 11.68
N LEU A 611 10.61 35.27 10.75
CA LEU A 611 10.52 34.17 9.79
C LEU A 611 10.36 32.81 10.50
N ASP A 612 11.03 32.60 11.63
CA ASP A 612 10.84 31.39 12.46
C ASP A 612 9.40 31.25 12.98
N GLN A 613 8.81 32.34 13.48
CA GLN A 613 7.44 32.35 13.98
C GLN A 613 6.44 32.06 12.85
N ALA A 614 6.69 32.58 11.64
CA ALA A 614 5.91 32.29 10.45
C ALA A 614 6.06 30.82 10.02
N LEU A 615 7.29 30.34 9.82
CA LEU A 615 7.59 28.97 9.38
C LEU A 615 7.15 27.90 10.39
N ALA A 616 7.07 28.23 11.68
CA ALA A 616 6.49 27.35 12.69
C ALA A 616 5.04 26.90 12.36
N THR A 617 4.30 27.67 11.55
CA THR A 617 2.91 27.36 11.16
C THR A 617 2.75 26.92 9.70
N ARG A 618 3.85 26.69 8.98
CA ARG A 618 3.86 26.39 7.53
C ARG A 618 4.31 24.96 7.24
N GLN A 619 3.80 24.37 6.17
CA GLN A 619 4.32 23.11 5.66
C GLN A 619 5.69 23.36 5.02
N LEU A 620 6.73 22.75 5.59
CA LEU A 620 8.09 22.81 5.06
C LEU A 620 8.25 21.70 3.99
N PRO A 621 8.50 22.03 2.71
CA PRO A 621 8.66 21.03 1.66
C PRO A 621 10.09 20.47 1.62
N ASP A 622 10.22 19.17 1.40
CA ASP A 622 11.52 18.48 1.28
C ASP A 622 12.35 19.00 0.09
N ASN A 623 11.69 19.37 -1.01
CA ASN A 623 12.34 19.97 -2.17
C ASN A 623 12.28 21.50 -2.13
N ARG A 624 13.39 22.11 -1.71
CA ARG A 624 13.58 23.57 -1.62
C ARG A 624 14.17 24.24 -2.87
N ALA A 625 14.46 23.51 -3.95
CA ALA A 625 15.19 24.05 -5.11
C ALA A 625 14.49 25.24 -5.79
N HIS A 626 13.15 25.26 -5.78
CA HIS A 626 12.33 26.33 -6.33
C HIS A 626 12.13 27.53 -5.37
N LEU A 627 12.69 27.46 -4.16
CA LEU A 627 12.59 28.49 -3.11
C LEU A 627 13.91 29.26 -2.91
N VAL A 628 15.00 28.80 -3.52
CA VAL A 628 16.32 29.47 -3.47
C VAL A 628 16.23 30.84 -4.13
N GLY A 629 16.71 31.88 -3.44
CA GLY A 629 16.69 33.27 -3.92
C GLY A 629 15.40 34.05 -3.65
N LEU A 630 14.40 33.44 -3.00
CA LEU A 630 13.25 34.18 -2.47
C LEU A 630 13.65 34.98 -1.22
N HIS A 631 13.14 36.20 -1.08
CA HIS A 631 13.22 36.94 0.18
C HIS A 631 12.23 36.39 1.21
N ALA A 632 12.48 36.61 2.52
CA ALA A 632 11.72 36.04 3.63
C ALA A 632 10.19 36.12 3.48
N GLN A 633 9.64 37.28 3.12
CA GLN A 633 8.20 37.44 2.89
C GLN A 633 7.65 36.61 1.71
N ALA A 634 8.40 36.48 0.60
CA ALA A 634 7.97 35.69 -0.54
C ALA A 634 7.98 34.19 -0.21
N LEU A 635 8.99 33.73 0.55
CA LEU A 635 9.02 32.37 1.09
C LEU A 635 7.80 32.11 2.00
N ALA A 636 7.53 32.99 2.96
CA ALA A 636 6.40 32.84 3.88
C ALA A 636 5.03 32.82 3.17
N ASN A 637 4.88 33.62 2.10
CA ASN A 637 3.67 33.66 1.27
C ASN A 637 3.52 32.44 0.34
N ALA A 638 4.62 31.86 -0.13
CA ALA A 638 4.61 30.70 -1.02
C ALA A 638 4.24 29.38 -0.30
N LEU A 639 4.47 29.31 1.01
CA LEU A 639 4.26 28.10 1.79
C LEU A 639 2.83 27.97 2.33
N VAL A 640 2.25 26.78 2.15
CA VAL A 640 0.91 26.42 2.64
C VAL A 640 0.91 26.30 4.18
N PRO A 641 -0.12 26.74 4.90
CA PRO A 641 -0.25 26.50 6.34
C PRO A 641 -0.23 25.00 6.72
N LEU A 642 0.23 24.69 7.95
CA LEU A 642 0.08 23.35 8.53
C LEU A 642 -1.40 23.05 8.79
N GLY A 643 -1.88 21.91 8.30
CA GLY A 643 -3.21 21.41 8.65
C GLY A 643 -3.34 21.08 10.15
N MET A 644 -4.54 21.27 10.69
CA MET A 644 -4.91 20.82 12.04
C MET A 644 -4.78 19.30 12.19
N ARG A 645 -4.47 18.83 13.40
CA ARG A 645 -4.48 17.40 13.76
C ARG A 645 -5.49 17.14 14.86
N GLU A 646 -6.22 16.05 14.72
CA GLU A 646 -7.28 15.68 15.65
C GLU A 646 -6.80 14.72 16.72
N TYR A 647 -7.23 14.96 17.96
CA TYR A 647 -6.90 14.12 19.10
C TYR A 647 -8.10 13.77 19.95
N SER A 648 -8.03 12.54 20.42
CA SER A 648 -9.03 11.88 21.22
C SER A 648 -9.04 12.40 22.66
N ILE A 649 -10.10 13.12 23.06
CA ILE A 649 -10.30 13.46 24.48
C ILE A 649 -10.47 12.18 25.31
N ALA A 650 -9.76 12.13 26.43
CA ALA A 650 -9.65 11.01 27.36
C ALA A 650 -10.23 11.29 28.76
N SER A 651 -10.65 12.53 29.04
CA SER A 651 -11.29 12.98 30.29
C SER A 651 -12.73 13.46 30.07
N ILE A 652 -13.42 13.79 31.16
CA ILE A 652 -14.75 14.44 31.15
C ILE A 652 -14.65 15.87 31.71
N ALA A 653 -15.57 16.76 31.30
CA ALA A 653 -15.47 18.19 31.63
C ALA A 653 -15.49 18.50 33.13
N SER A 654 -16.10 17.64 33.96
CA SER A 654 -16.11 17.78 35.43
C SER A 654 -14.73 17.59 36.08
N GLU A 655 -13.74 17.04 35.36
CA GLU A 655 -12.36 16.88 35.86
C GLU A 655 -11.51 18.15 35.69
N GLY A 656 -12.03 19.18 34.99
CA GLY A 656 -11.37 20.49 34.81
C GLY A 656 -10.12 20.49 33.90
N VAL A 657 -9.56 19.32 33.58
CA VAL A 657 -8.41 19.15 32.69
C VAL A 657 -8.82 18.29 31.49
N LEU A 658 -8.47 18.75 30.28
CA LEU A 658 -8.65 17.98 29.06
C LEU A 658 -7.45 17.06 28.87
N GLU A 659 -7.67 15.75 29.00
CA GLU A 659 -6.63 14.74 28.86
C GLU A 659 -6.60 14.19 27.42
N LEU A 660 -5.41 13.98 26.87
CA LEU A 660 -5.17 13.28 25.60
C LEU A 660 -4.22 12.11 25.82
N ILE A 661 -4.43 10.99 25.13
CA ILE A 661 -3.47 9.88 25.08
C ILE A 661 -2.81 9.86 23.69
N VAL A 662 -1.58 10.38 23.61
CA VAL A 662 -0.85 10.61 22.35
C VAL A 662 0.33 9.65 22.26
N ARG A 663 0.36 8.80 21.22
CA ARG A 663 1.56 8.04 20.87
C ARG A 663 2.47 8.94 20.03
N GLN A 664 3.73 9.04 20.41
CA GLN A 664 4.74 9.78 19.68
C GLN A 664 5.02 9.06 18.35
N GLU A 665 4.70 9.70 17.22
CA GLU A 665 5.11 9.22 15.91
C GLU A 665 6.58 9.58 15.67
N ARG A 666 7.37 8.61 15.20
CA ARG A 666 8.76 8.81 14.78
C ARG A 666 8.89 8.34 13.33
N HIS A 667 9.40 9.21 12.48
CA HIS A 667 9.65 8.93 11.07
C HIS A 667 10.92 8.09 10.89
N PRO A 668 11.12 7.44 9.71
CA PRO A 668 12.28 6.57 9.48
C PRO A 668 13.64 7.28 9.54
N ASP A 669 13.67 8.58 9.30
CA ASP A 669 14.83 9.48 9.46
C ASP A 669 15.16 9.80 10.94
N GLY A 670 14.34 9.31 11.88
CA GLY A 670 14.45 9.60 13.31
C GLY A 670 13.78 10.90 13.77
N SER A 671 13.25 11.72 12.85
CA SER A 671 12.48 12.91 13.20
C SER A 671 11.14 12.53 13.85
N LEU A 672 10.54 13.46 14.60
CA LEU A 672 9.23 13.26 15.22
C LEU A 672 8.12 13.81 14.32
N GLY A 673 6.99 13.12 14.25
CA GLY A 673 5.86 13.57 13.45
C GLY A 673 5.32 14.90 13.96
N VAL A 674 5.24 15.92 13.08
CA VAL A 674 5.04 17.35 13.40
C VAL A 674 4.12 17.61 14.60
N ALA A 675 2.91 17.04 14.62
CA ALA A 675 1.95 17.26 15.70
C ALA A 675 2.20 16.44 16.98
N SER A 676 2.55 15.16 16.85
CA SER A 676 2.84 14.32 18.02
C SER A 676 4.17 14.68 18.67
N GLY A 677 5.21 15.00 17.89
CA GLY A 677 6.48 15.51 18.37
C GLY A 677 6.33 16.87 19.05
N TRP A 678 5.56 17.78 18.45
CA TRP A 678 5.20 19.06 19.10
C TRP A 678 4.58 18.83 20.48
N LEU A 679 3.54 18.00 20.59
CA LEU A 679 2.80 17.79 21.83
C LEU A 679 3.55 16.96 22.89
N THR A 680 4.47 16.06 22.50
CA THR A 680 5.15 15.11 23.40
C THR A 680 6.61 15.43 23.68
N GLU A 681 7.26 16.24 22.85
CA GLU A 681 8.67 16.60 22.98
C GLU A 681 8.82 18.13 23.04
N HIS A 682 8.50 18.82 21.94
CA HIS A 682 9.01 20.17 21.66
C HIS A 682 8.26 21.31 22.34
N ALA A 683 6.95 21.18 22.61
CA ALA A 683 6.21 22.17 23.39
C ALA A 683 6.67 22.11 24.85
N ALA A 684 6.98 23.25 25.47
CA ALA A 684 7.31 23.28 26.89
C ALA A 684 6.08 23.03 27.76
N LEU A 685 6.26 22.44 28.95
CA LEU A 685 5.21 22.47 29.98
C LEU A 685 4.93 23.93 30.37
N GLY A 686 3.64 24.26 30.53
CA GLY A 686 3.17 25.64 30.71
C GLY A 686 3.05 26.45 29.41
N SER A 687 3.45 25.92 28.25
CA SER A 687 3.28 26.62 26.97
C SER A 687 1.85 26.55 26.42
N SER A 688 1.52 27.52 25.58
CA SER A 688 0.24 27.62 24.88
C SER A 688 0.16 26.67 23.69
N ILE A 689 -0.88 25.86 23.66
CA ILE A 689 -1.29 24.99 22.56
C ILE A 689 -2.56 25.55 21.95
N SER A 690 -2.49 26.01 20.70
CA SER A 690 -3.66 26.50 19.98
C SER A 690 -4.53 25.32 19.55
N LEU A 691 -5.68 25.16 20.20
CA LEU A 691 -6.62 24.06 19.97
C LEU A 691 -8.06 24.55 20.01
N ARG A 692 -8.98 23.77 19.43
CA ARG A 692 -10.42 23.96 19.61
C ARG A 692 -11.09 22.65 20.00
N LEU A 693 -12.10 22.73 20.85
CA LEU A 693 -13.01 21.61 21.08
C LEU A 693 -13.74 21.32 19.76
N ARG A 694 -13.49 20.14 19.22
CA ARG A 694 -14.22 19.64 18.07
C ARG A 694 -15.31 18.71 18.59
N ARG A 695 -16.50 19.29 18.70
CA ARG A 695 -17.67 18.69 19.32
C ARG A 695 -17.93 17.30 18.71
N ASN A 696 -18.32 16.31 19.54
CA ASN A 696 -18.52 14.90 19.16
C ASN A 696 -19.77 14.01 19.67
N SER A 697 -20.99 13.85 19.03
CA SER A 697 -22.15 12.91 19.43
C SER A 697 -22.63 11.63 18.64
N GLY A 698 -22.47 11.40 17.32
CA GLY A 698 -22.58 10.06 16.68
C GLY A 698 -21.64 8.92 17.16
N PHE A 699 -20.71 9.17 18.09
CA PHE A 699 -20.02 8.24 18.99
C PHE A 699 -20.25 8.64 20.49
N HIS A 700 -21.12 9.63 20.78
CA HIS A 700 -22.19 9.59 21.81
C HIS A 700 -22.32 8.37 22.70
N LEU A 701 -22.36 8.53 24.01
CA LEU A 701 -23.27 7.70 24.81
C LEU A 701 -24.69 7.64 24.18
N PRO A 702 -25.44 6.53 24.37
CA PRO A 702 -26.83 6.46 23.94
C PRO A 702 -27.70 7.42 24.75
N ASP A 703 -28.78 7.93 24.16
CA ASP A 703 -29.67 8.91 24.82
C ASP A 703 -30.47 8.29 25.98
N ALA A 704 -30.68 6.98 25.97
CA ALA A 704 -31.29 6.20 27.04
C ALA A 704 -30.24 5.27 27.70
N PRO A 705 -30.30 5.02 29.03
CA PRO A 705 -29.41 4.08 29.69
C PRO A 705 -29.47 2.67 29.07
N ALA A 706 -28.35 2.22 28.51
CA ALA A 706 -28.18 0.91 27.91
C ALA A 706 -26.83 0.31 28.32
N PRO A 707 -26.65 -1.03 28.26
CA PRO A 707 -25.33 -1.64 28.49
C PRO A 707 -24.34 -1.20 27.42
N LEU A 708 -23.07 -0.98 27.79
CA LEU A 708 -22.04 -0.48 26.86
C LEU A 708 -20.93 -1.50 26.65
N ILE A 709 -20.64 -1.81 25.38
CA ILE A 709 -19.52 -2.68 24.98
C ILE A 709 -18.48 -1.82 24.28
N LEU A 710 -17.34 -1.63 24.92
CA LEU A 710 -16.24 -0.76 24.50
C LEU A 710 -15.08 -1.63 23.99
N VAL A 711 -14.60 -1.38 22.79
CA VAL A 711 -13.55 -2.20 22.15
C VAL A 711 -12.46 -1.30 21.60
N GLY A 712 -11.22 -1.47 22.03
CA GLY A 712 -10.13 -0.64 21.52
C GLY A 712 -8.73 -1.06 21.88
N ASN A 713 -7.75 -0.40 21.26
CA ASN A 713 -6.35 -0.78 21.37
C ASN A 713 -5.42 0.44 21.45
N GLY A 714 -4.37 0.37 22.25
CA GLY A 714 -3.39 1.44 22.43
C GLY A 714 -4.04 2.79 22.76
N THR A 715 -3.70 3.84 22.00
CA THR A 715 -4.28 5.19 22.18
C THR A 715 -5.80 5.26 21.96
N GLY A 716 -6.41 4.21 21.39
CA GLY A 716 -7.87 4.08 21.31
C GLY A 716 -8.55 4.04 22.67
N LEU A 717 -7.81 3.75 23.74
CA LEU A 717 -8.31 3.89 25.10
C LEU A 717 -8.85 5.29 25.39
N ALA A 718 -8.34 6.36 24.76
CA ALA A 718 -8.79 7.73 25.03
C ALA A 718 -10.30 7.91 24.84
N GLY A 719 -10.87 7.47 23.71
CA GLY A 719 -12.32 7.57 23.49
C GLY A 719 -13.15 6.75 24.45
N LEU A 720 -12.69 5.54 24.75
CA LEU A 720 -13.40 4.61 25.63
C LEU A 720 -13.33 5.05 27.09
N ARG A 721 -12.19 5.58 27.53
CA ARG A 721 -11.95 6.08 28.88
C ARG A 721 -12.84 7.26 29.22
N SER A 722 -12.99 8.23 28.32
CA SER A 722 -13.93 9.34 28.55
C SER A 722 -15.39 8.86 28.58
N LEU A 723 -15.78 7.89 27.74
CA LEU A 723 -17.13 7.26 27.79
C LEU A 723 -17.37 6.48 29.10
N LEU A 724 -16.37 5.75 29.60
CA LEU A 724 -16.41 5.07 30.89
C LEU A 724 -16.56 6.07 32.03
N LYS A 725 -15.66 7.07 32.12
CA LYS A 725 -15.71 8.12 33.15
C LYS A 725 -17.08 8.78 33.27
N ALA A 726 -17.71 9.16 32.15
CA ALA A 726 -19.05 9.74 32.16
C ALA A 726 -20.11 8.77 32.68
N ARG A 727 -20.09 7.51 32.24
CA ARG A 727 -21.07 6.50 32.70
C ARG A 727 -20.94 6.15 34.17
N ILE A 728 -19.71 6.09 34.67
CA ILE A 728 -19.43 5.81 36.08
C ILE A 728 -19.86 7.00 36.95
N ALA A 729 -19.62 8.24 36.49
CA ALA A 729 -20.17 9.44 37.13
C ALA A 729 -21.71 9.47 37.14
N ASP A 730 -22.37 8.94 36.11
CA ASP A 730 -23.83 8.75 36.03
C ASP A 730 -24.34 7.50 36.80
N GLY A 731 -23.47 6.78 37.53
CA GLY A 731 -23.83 5.55 38.27
C GLY A 731 -24.17 4.33 37.40
N GLN A 732 -23.83 4.34 36.11
CA GLN A 732 -24.14 3.27 35.16
C GLN A 732 -23.02 2.22 35.14
N GLN A 733 -23.21 1.13 35.89
CA GLN A 733 -22.20 0.07 36.10
C GLN A 733 -22.15 -1.01 35.00
N ARG A 734 -23.14 -1.04 34.09
CA ARG A 734 -23.23 -2.03 33.00
C ARG A 734 -22.26 -1.71 31.84
N ASN A 735 -20.98 -1.87 32.13
CA ASN A 735 -19.87 -1.53 31.25
C ASN A 735 -18.99 -2.76 30.99
N TRP A 736 -18.61 -2.97 29.74
CA TRP A 736 -17.66 -4.01 29.34
C TRP A 736 -16.59 -3.39 28.47
N LEU A 737 -15.33 -3.48 28.89
CA LEU A 737 -14.17 -3.03 28.13
C LEU A 737 -13.38 -4.23 27.61
N LEU A 738 -13.14 -4.27 26.30
CA LEU A 738 -12.15 -5.12 25.66
C LEU A 738 -10.98 -4.25 25.21
N PHE A 739 -9.85 -4.33 25.91
CA PHE A 739 -8.67 -3.51 25.68
C PHE A 739 -7.47 -4.35 25.25
N GLY A 740 -6.65 -3.85 24.32
CA GLY A 740 -5.46 -4.56 23.87
C GLY A 740 -4.25 -3.68 23.56
N GLU A 741 -3.07 -4.22 23.84
CA GLU A 741 -1.78 -3.58 23.55
C GLU A 741 -0.67 -4.62 23.32
N ARG A 742 0.60 -4.21 23.44
CA ARG A 742 1.78 -5.07 23.28
C ARG A 742 2.00 -5.98 24.48
N ASN A 743 2.40 -5.41 25.61
CA ASN A 743 2.89 -6.14 26.78
C ASN A 743 2.21 -5.65 28.06
N ILE A 744 1.75 -6.55 28.93
CA ILE A 744 1.10 -6.20 30.20
C ILE A 744 2.02 -5.35 31.10
N ALA A 745 3.31 -5.68 31.16
CA ALA A 745 4.28 -5.05 32.04
C ALA A 745 4.60 -3.59 31.71
N HIS A 746 4.28 -3.13 30.49
CA HIS A 746 4.64 -1.78 30.02
C HIS A 746 3.46 -1.03 29.39
N ASP A 747 2.56 -1.72 28.69
CA ASP A 747 1.54 -1.10 27.83
C ASP A 747 0.10 -1.28 28.37
N PHE A 748 -0.07 -1.69 29.63
CA PHE A 748 -1.36 -1.63 30.32
C PHE A 748 -1.71 -0.18 30.71
N LEU A 749 -2.04 0.63 29.70
CA LEU A 749 -2.35 2.05 29.84
C LEU A 749 -3.50 2.25 30.86
N CYS A 750 -3.27 3.14 31.83
CA CYS A 750 -4.21 3.43 32.93
C CYS A 750 -4.60 2.21 33.79
N GLN A 751 -3.70 1.24 33.98
CA GLN A 751 -3.92 0.02 34.78
C GLN A 751 -4.67 0.27 36.09
N ASP A 752 -4.16 1.15 36.97
CA ASP A 752 -4.69 1.35 38.33
C ASP A 752 -6.17 1.83 38.31
N GLU A 753 -6.50 2.67 37.34
CA GLU A 753 -7.85 3.21 37.13
C GLU A 753 -8.81 2.13 36.63
N LEU A 754 -8.38 1.33 35.64
CA LEU A 754 -9.19 0.23 35.08
C LEU A 754 -9.38 -0.92 36.07
N GLN A 755 -8.35 -1.26 36.85
CA GLN A 755 -8.45 -2.26 37.93
C GLN A 755 -9.30 -1.75 39.10
N GLY A 756 -9.23 -0.45 39.41
CA GLY A 756 -10.10 0.20 40.38
C GLY A 756 -11.59 0.09 40.01
N TRP A 757 -11.97 0.43 38.77
CA TRP A 757 -13.36 0.31 38.30
C TRP A 757 -13.85 -1.14 38.23
N LEU A 758 -12.97 -2.11 37.94
CA LEU A 758 -13.32 -3.53 37.99
C LEU A 758 -13.59 -3.97 39.44
N ALA A 759 -12.78 -3.51 40.40
CA ALA A 759 -12.93 -3.85 41.82
C ALA A 759 -14.15 -3.19 42.49
N SER A 760 -14.55 -1.98 42.07
CA SER A 760 -15.78 -1.33 42.55
C SER A 760 -17.07 -1.87 41.91
N GLY A 761 -16.96 -2.63 40.82
CA GLY A 761 -18.10 -3.10 40.03
C GLY A 761 -18.60 -2.11 38.98
N ASP A 762 -18.00 -0.92 38.89
CA ASP A 762 -18.34 0.11 37.90
C ASP A 762 -17.95 -0.29 36.47
N LEU A 763 -16.98 -1.19 36.33
CA LEU A 763 -16.65 -1.91 35.11
C LEU A 763 -17.00 -3.40 35.30
N ALA A 764 -18.21 -3.79 34.91
CA ALA A 764 -18.72 -5.15 35.09
C ALA A 764 -17.87 -6.24 34.41
N LEU A 765 -17.18 -5.94 33.30
CA LEU A 765 -16.30 -6.87 32.59
C LEU A 765 -15.07 -6.15 32.00
N LEU A 766 -13.88 -6.76 32.13
CA LEU A 766 -12.63 -6.28 31.54
C LEU A 766 -11.88 -7.45 30.88
N ASP A 767 -11.87 -7.48 29.55
CA ASP A 767 -11.08 -8.43 28.76
C ASP A 767 -9.80 -7.77 28.25
N LEU A 768 -8.65 -8.39 28.55
CA LEU A 768 -7.34 -7.88 28.15
C LEU A 768 -6.70 -8.76 27.07
N ALA A 769 -6.15 -8.10 26.05
CA ALA A 769 -5.52 -8.72 24.89
C ALA A 769 -4.10 -8.15 24.67
N PHE A 770 -3.11 -8.75 25.31
CA PHE A 770 -1.71 -8.41 25.12
C PHE A 770 -1.10 -9.28 24.01
N SER A 771 -0.59 -8.62 22.97
CA SER A 771 -0.20 -9.26 21.72
C SER A 771 1.25 -9.75 21.68
N ARG A 772 2.01 -9.61 22.78
CA ARG A 772 3.44 -9.94 22.87
C ARG A 772 3.88 -10.66 24.15
N ASP A 773 2.98 -10.97 25.07
CA ASP A 773 3.34 -11.68 26.33
C ASP A 773 3.40 -13.20 26.16
N GLN A 774 2.93 -13.72 25.02
CA GLN A 774 2.98 -15.13 24.64
C GLN A 774 3.25 -15.26 23.14
N ALA A 775 3.58 -16.49 22.70
CA ALA A 775 3.94 -16.76 21.30
C ALA A 775 2.79 -16.49 20.31
N GLU A 776 1.54 -16.73 20.71
CA GLU A 776 0.35 -16.47 19.91
C GLU A 776 -0.17 -15.04 20.13
N LYS A 777 -0.51 -14.32 19.06
CA LYS A 777 -0.96 -12.92 19.16
C LYS A 777 -2.45 -12.86 19.46
N ILE A 778 -2.79 -12.58 20.71
CA ILE A 778 -4.17 -12.35 21.16
C ILE A 778 -4.53 -10.87 20.91
N TYR A 779 -5.66 -10.61 20.26
CA TYR A 779 -6.20 -9.26 20.06
C TYR A 779 -7.65 -9.14 20.57
N VAL A 780 -8.16 -7.91 20.64
CA VAL A 780 -9.52 -7.63 21.15
C VAL A 780 -10.64 -8.30 20.34
N GLN A 781 -10.48 -8.50 19.03
CA GLN A 781 -11.49 -9.23 18.24
C GLN A 781 -11.50 -10.75 18.53
N ASP A 782 -10.45 -11.27 19.17
CA ASP A 782 -10.34 -12.70 19.51
C ASP A 782 -11.00 -12.92 20.89
N ARG A 783 -10.72 -12.05 21.86
CA ARG A 783 -11.51 -11.93 23.11
C ARG A 783 -13.01 -11.73 22.85
N LEU A 784 -13.38 -10.92 21.85
CA LEU A 784 -14.78 -10.71 21.46
C LEU A 784 -15.46 -12.00 20.93
N ARG A 785 -14.69 -12.94 20.37
CA ARG A 785 -15.20 -14.26 19.93
C ARG A 785 -15.23 -15.27 21.07
N GLU A 786 -14.23 -15.28 21.94
CA GLU A 786 -14.23 -16.06 23.19
C GLU A 786 -15.50 -15.74 24.01
N SER A 787 -15.85 -14.46 24.09
CA SER A 787 -17.03 -13.94 24.78
C SER A 787 -18.29 -13.81 23.89
N ALA A 788 -18.41 -14.60 22.82
CA ALA A 788 -19.52 -14.48 21.84
C ALA A 788 -20.92 -14.62 22.46
N GLU A 789 -21.13 -15.55 23.41
CA GLU A 789 -22.44 -15.69 24.06
C GLU A 789 -22.77 -14.51 25.00
N VAL A 790 -21.76 -13.96 25.66
CA VAL A 790 -21.90 -12.73 26.47
C VAL A 790 -22.29 -11.56 25.57
N LEU A 791 -21.64 -11.42 24.41
CA LEU A 791 -21.98 -10.42 23.40
C LEU A 791 -23.42 -10.57 22.90
N ARG A 792 -23.87 -11.77 22.54
CA ARG A 792 -25.26 -12.01 22.11
C ARG A 792 -26.26 -11.65 23.22
N LYS A 793 -26.00 -12.07 24.45
CA LYS A 793 -26.83 -11.72 25.62
C LYS A 793 -26.95 -10.20 25.77
N TRP A 794 -25.83 -9.48 25.81
CA TRP A 794 -25.84 -8.02 25.97
C TRP A 794 -26.55 -7.31 24.79
N LEU A 795 -26.36 -7.77 23.56
CA LEU A 795 -27.03 -7.20 22.39
C LEU A 795 -28.56 -7.41 22.39
N ASN A 796 -29.02 -8.57 22.87
CA ASN A 796 -30.44 -8.84 23.09
C ASN A 796 -31.03 -7.95 24.20
N GLU A 797 -30.23 -7.62 25.22
CA GLU A 797 -30.57 -6.67 26.29
C GLU A 797 -30.38 -5.19 25.90
N GLY A 798 -30.29 -4.89 24.59
CA GLY A 798 -30.26 -3.50 24.10
C GLY A 798 -28.89 -2.83 24.05
N ALA A 799 -27.79 -3.55 24.32
CA ALA A 799 -26.45 -2.96 24.38
C ALA A 799 -26.03 -2.19 23.11
N ALA A 800 -25.16 -1.21 23.30
CA ALA A 800 -24.52 -0.45 22.22
C ALA A 800 -23.00 -0.69 22.21
N ILE A 801 -22.44 -0.82 21.00
CA ILE A 801 -21.03 -1.15 20.74
C ILE A 801 -20.26 0.11 20.30
N TYR A 802 -19.10 0.31 20.91
CA TYR A 802 -18.20 1.44 20.73
C TYR A 802 -16.80 0.93 20.39
N VAL A 803 -16.38 1.11 19.14
CA VAL A 803 -15.02 0.77 18.71
C VAL A 803 -14.17 2.02 18.65
N CYS A 804 -13.14 2.12 19.50
CA CYS A 804 -12.17 3.22 19.49
C CYS A 804 -10.74 2.73 19.22
N GLY A 805 -9.92 3.57 18.63
CA GLY A 805 -8.60 3.19 18.17
C GLY A 805 -8.62 3.18 16.68
N SER A 806 -8.53 2.02 16.03
CA SER A 806 -7.77 2.04 14.78
C SER A 806 -8.26 1.08 13.65
N LEU A 807 -8.71 1.66 12.51
CA LEU A 807 -9.56 1.06 11.46
C LEU A 807 -8.95 -0.09 10.60
N GLN A 808 -7.75 0.04 10.02
CA GLN A 808 -7.03 -1.18 9.57
C GLN A 808 -6.69 -2.07 10.76
N GLY A 809 -6.61 -3.38 10.58
CA GLY A 809 -6.43 -4.29 11.71
C GLY A 809 -7.65 -4.27 12.62
N MET A 810 -7.54 -3.65 13.80
CA MET A 810 -8.52 -3.72 14.89
C MET A 810 -9.97 -3.50 14.43
N ALA A 811 -10.37 -2.33 13.94
CA ALA A 811 -11.81 -2.12 13.70
C ALA A 811 -12.37 -2.93 12.52
N ALA A 812 -11.56 -3.23 11.50
CA ALA A 812 -11.94 -4.18 10.45
C ALA A 812 -12.03 -5.64 10.96
N GLY A 813 -11.24 -5.98 11.98
CA GLY A 813 -11.30 -7.25 12.71
C GLY A 813 -12.55 -7.36 13.59
N VAL A 814 -12.92 -6.27 14.27
CA VAL A 814 -14.17 -6.17 15.05
C VAL A 814 -15.40 -6.14 14.13
N ASP A 815 -15.41 -5.36 13.05
CA ASP A 815 -16.45 -5.38 12.01
C ASP A 815 -16.70 -6.83 11.52
N ARG A 816 -15.62 -7.62 11.36
CA ARG A 816 -15.71 -9.05 11.03
C ARG A 816 -16.27 -9.86 12.19
N ALA A 817 -15.68 -9.81 13.39
CA ALA A 817 -16.12 -10.62 14.53
C ALA A 817 -17.61 -10.40 14.85
N LEU A 818 -18.12 -9.18 14.73
CA LEU A 818 -19.55 -8.90 14.88
C LEU A 818 -20.39 -9.59 13.80
N VAL A 819 -20.01 -9.48 12.52
CA VAL A 819 -20.70 -10.20 11.42
C VAL A 819 -20.61 -11.72 11.60
N ASP A 820 -19.49 -12.25 12.09
CA ASP A 820 -19.30 -13.67 12.37
C ASP A 820 -20.21 -14.16 13.52
N ILE A 821 -20.47 -13.33 14.55
CA ILE A 821 -21.23 -13.71 15.76
C ILE A 821 -22.74 -13.47 15.63
N VAL A 822 -23.19 -12.39 14.96
CA VAL A 822 -24.61 -12.00 14.86
C VAL A 822 -25.16 -11.87 13.43
N GLY A 823 -24.33 -11.99 12.39
CA GLY A 823 -24.75 -11.87 10.99
C GLY A 823 -24.79 -10.42 10.45
N SER A 824 -24.70 -10.28 9.12
CA SER A 824 -24.59 -8.96 8.46
C SER A 824 -25.81 -8.07 8.66
N GLU A 825 -27.03 -8.63 8.54
CA GLU A 825 -28.28 -7.87 8.71
C GLU A 825 -28.49 -7.38 10.16
N ALA A 826 -27.95 -8.09 11.16
CA ALA A 826 -27.96 -7.61 12.54
C ALA A 826 -26.97 -6.45 12.72
N VAL A 827 -25.77 -6.54 12.14
CA VAL A 827 -24.79 -5.44 12.17
C VAL A 827 -25.30 -4.20 11.43
N GLU A 828 -25.98 -4.37 10.29
CA GLU A 828 -26.60 -3.27 9.53
C GLU A 828 -27.71 -2.60 10.37
N ARG A 829 -28.64 -3.37 10.95
CA ARG A 829 -29.64 -2.84 11.89
C ARG A 829 -29.03 -2.14 13.10
N LEU A 830 -27.92 -2.64 13.66
CA LEU A 830 -27.21 -1.95 14.75
C LEU A 830 -26.61 -0.61 14.30
N ILE A 831 -26.16 -0.49 13.04
CA ILE A 831 -25.69 0.79 12.49
C ILE A 831 -26.87 1.76 12.30
N GLU A 832 -27.98 1.29 11.72
CA GLU A 832 -29.20 2.09 11.48
C GLU A 832 -29.83 2.59 12.79
N GLN A 833 -29.89 1.74 13.81
CA GLN A 833 -30.35 2.10 15.16
C GLN A 833 -29.34 3.00 15.91
N GLY A 834 -28.19 3.32 15.32
CA GLY A 834 -27.12 4.05 15.99
C GLY A 834 -26.55 3.33 17.21
N ARG A 835 -26.71 2.00 17.31
CA ARG A 835 -26.19 1.14 18.38
C ARG A 835 -24.80 0.56 18.06
N TYR A 836 -24.34 0.62 16.82
CA TYR A 836 -22.94 0.36 16.47
C TYR A 836 -22.21 1.63 16.06
N ARG A 837 -21.51 2.24 17.01
CA ARG A 837 -20.74 3.46 16.83
C ARG A 837 -19.24 3.11 16.77
N ARG A 838 -18.52 3.78 15.87
CA ARG A 838 -17.07 3.58 15.72
C ARG A 838 -16.40 4.93 15.60
N ASP A 839 -15.31 5.09 16.29
CA ASP A 839 -14.39 6.23 16.28
C ASP A 839 -13.04 5.61 16.00
N VAL A 840 -12.53 5.79 14.80
CA VAL A 840 -11.31 5.11 14.41
C VAL A 840 -10.41 6.11 13.72
N TYR A 841 -9.17 6.16 14.18
CA TYR A 841 -8.09 6.92 13.58
C TYR A 841 -6.81 6.06 13.36
#